data_AF-A0A351YCT5-F1
#
_entry.id   AF-A0A351YCT5-F1
#
_cell.length_a   1.000
_cell.length_b   1.000
_cell.length_c   1.000
_cell.angle_alpha   90.00
_cell.angle_beta   90.00
_cell.angle_gamma   90.00
#
_symmetry.space_group_name_H-M   'P 1'
#
loop_
_entity.id
_entity.type
_entity.pdbx_description
1 polymer ?
#
loop_
_entity_poly.entity_id
_entity_poly.type
_entity_poly.pdbx_seq_one_letter_code
_entity_poly.pdbx_strand_id
1 'polypeptide(L)'
;FGIKRVIVPETAMQEHIVYTLGLCSLFQMKYNNWSNASGYRDEPNASFAPLSYINKEGRLAGWLLSEDHLRLKKYVLDSDRTDGWLEGEFSQYWEPCIDAWGEVAKGADHSFNKLVELCRSGYEQGFRDKGVEKFYSERARSIVESYSRTITAQVEVELFKAWKDGKLALNQIVQVLELLTSETRKRATDYVETEVPTLERECRERQKYIDDAIAEYLNAGALKRPFIFKNRYERVMQMCKQLYVRKTEVAAIRLFAQPLANELVHKLSDLTERVTAFEQQVDTLIQFSKERMVSLSDMYVGSNAEGERDGMENMTLPIIEFYSRTKLSALEQKLRVDQDKMTSINESLRSSIIEALQCEERFTNVNRFNYQLLSRLLLSNIFSKVMSYHNMLCVESKDKVLGVPILERLQQKYGHREEALAQFARQLVVASGIFTELDMTQIQQHNANTVPPVVGQNILMKRLLVSLPKAEDPGLIEFANELKSKLESSIPGGTGASVNVSMEGTSSNEISIISMVNGYPMRAISSVKSLKAEYNRLVALDPKNKIVLLGEGRDGDYRDIFAVPPMTPAEERELFVPYLILLHGLDKILFDADKTEEYGLASKDFFGNLSIVSWGHKLFTDIPYDDQLVHDKRVAVLKLYNQVMGELFQGIDAAVANQVAKLKKEINDKVMACMGAIIKNEAPARARYTDFVRWTEAAIKKLQEYKPEV
;
A
#
# COMPACT_ATOMS: atom_id res chain seq x y z
N PHE A 1 -26.62 -11.71 2.25
CA PHE A 1 -26.46 -10.34 2.79
C PHE A 1 -25.52 -9.56 1.88
N GLY A 2 -25.40 -8.25 2.07
CA GLY A 2 -24.44 -7.38 1.39
C GLY A 2 -24.02 -6.24 2.31
N ILE A 3 -22.84 -5.68 2.04
CA ILE A 3 -22.26 -4.60 2.86
C ILE A 3 -21.85 -3.47 1.92
N LYS A 4 -22.22 -2.26 2.27
CA LYS A 4 -21.77 -1.04 1.61
C LYS A 4 -21.23 -0.05 2.63
N ARG A 5 -20.12 0.61 2.34
CA ARG A 5 -19.48 1.58 3.24
C ARG A 5 -19.18 2.85 2.48
N VAL A 6 -19.52 3.99 3.06
CA VAL A 6 -19.01 5.30 2.63
C VAL A 6 -18.02 5.73 3.69
N ILE A 7 -16.75 5.87 3.33
CA ILE A 7 -15.67 6.13 4.27
C ILE A 7 -14.91 7.39 3.87
N VAL A 8 -14.48 8.17 4.86
CA VAL A 8 -13.42 9.15 4.68
C VAL A 8 -12.10 8.41 5.01
N PRO A 9 -11.20 8.20 4.04
CA PRO A 9 -9.95 7.46 4.26
C PRO A 9 -8.90 8.34 4.97
N GLU A 10 -9.27 8.87 6.14
CA GLU A 10 -8.50 9.89 6.85
C GLU A 10 -7.05 9.44 7.11
N THR A 11 -6.82 8.22 7.58
CA THR A 11 -5.46 7.70 7.80
C THR A 11 -4.64 7.66 6.52
N ALA A 12 -5.22 7.25 5.39
CA ALA A 12 -4.51 7.24 4.11
C ALA A 12 -4.19 8.68 3.64
N MET A 13 -5.12 9.62 3.84
CA MET A 13 -4.92 11.04 3.54
C MET A 13 -3.77 11.63 4.37
N GLN A 14 -3.74 11.34 5.67
CA GLN A 14 -2.69 11.77 6.59
C GLN A 14 -1.33 11.18 6.20
N GLU A 15 -1.27 9.89 5.90
CA GLU A 15 -0.04 9.25 5.44
C GLU A 15 0.47 9.87 4.14
N HIS A 16 -0.40 10.01 3.14
CA HIS A 16 0.00 10.52 1.83
C HIS A 16 0.63 11.92 1.91
N ILE A 17 0.00 12.85 2.65
CA ILE A 17 0.52 14.22 2.78
C ILE A 17 1.87 14.24 3.51
N VAL A 18 2.05 13.46 4.58
CA VAL A 18 3.31 13.46 5.33
C VAL A 18 4.43 12.77 4.58
N TYR A 19 4.15 11.71 3.80
CA TYR A 19 5.15 11.08 2.95
C TYR A 19 5.54 12.00 1.78
N THR A 20 4.58 12.76 1.23
CA THR A 20 4.86 13.74 0.17
C THR A 20 5.80 14.85 0.67
N LEU A 21 5.47 15.47 1.80
CA LEU A 21 6.30 16.54 2.38
C LEU A 21 7.60 16.01 2.99
N GLY A 22 7.56 14.79 3.54
CA GLY A 22 8.73 14.05 4.01
C GLY A 22 9.72 13.78 2.87
N LEU A 23 9.24 13.37 1.71
CA LEU A 23 10.06 13.20 0.50
C LEU A 23 10.72 14.50 0.07
N CYS A 24 9.99 15.62 0.06
CA CYS A 24 10.58 16.94 -0.19
C CYS A 24 11.67 17.30 0.83
N SER A 25 11.49 16.90 2.09
CA SER A 25 12.49 17.11 3.14
C SER A 25 13.74 16.27 2.93
N LEU A 26 13.59 15.02 2.47
CA LEU A 26 14.72 14.16 2.10
C LEU A 26 15.49 14.72 0.89
N PHE A 27 14.79 15.23 -0.13
CA PHE A 27 15.43 15.93 -1.25
C PHE A 27 16.19 17.17 -0.79
N GLN A 28 15.67 17.91 0.18
CA GLN A 28 16.40 19.01 0.77
C GLN A 28 17.68 18.53 1.45
N MET A 29 17.63 17.47 2.26
CA MET A 29 18.82 16.94 2.94
C MET A 29 19.88 16.44 1.96
N LYS A 30 19.44 15.82 0.86
CA LYS A 30 20.32 15.23 -0.14
C LYS A 30 20.91 16.25 -1.10
N TYR A 31 20.07 17.11 -1.68
CA TYR A 31 20.43 17.99 -2.81
C TYR A 31 20.29 19.48 -2.53
N ASN A 32 19.40 19.87 -1.61
CA ASN A 32 19.10 21.26 -1.26
C ASN A 32 18.85 22.19 -2.47
N ASN A 33 18.12 21.67 -3.46
CA ASN A 33 17.83 22.37 -4.71
C ASN A 33 16.37 22.87 -4.73
N TRP A 34 16.16 24.14 -4.39
CA TRP A 34 14.83 24.75 -4.30
C TRP A 34 14.35 25.34 -5.62
N SER A 35 13.05 25.22 -5.90
CA SER A 35 12.37 25.81 -7.04
C SER A 35 10.99 26.32 -6.66
N ASN A 36 10.70 27.58 -6.97
CA ASN A 36 9.39 28.20 -6.66
C ASN A 36 8.20 27.49 -7.32
N ALA A 37 8.43 26.76 -8.42
CA ALA A 37 7.37 26.02 -9.11
C ALA A 37 7.07 24.65 -8.49
N SER A 38 8.06 24.00 -7.87
CA SER A 38 8.01 22.57 -7.57
C SER A 38 8.50 22.19 -6.17
N GLY A 39 8.95 23.15 -5.36
CA GLY A 39 9.63 22.92 -4.10
C GLY A 39 11.04 22.35 -4.29
N TYR A 40 11.49 21.56 -3.32
CA TYR A 40 12.78 20.87 -3.39
C TYR A 40 12.79 19.79 -4.47
N ARG A 41 13.80 19.81 -5.33
CA ARG A 41 13.93 18.90 -6.48
C ARG A 41 14.78 17.68 -6.17
N ASP A 42 14.46 16.60 -6.86
CA ASP A 42 15.21 15.34 -6.88
C ASP A 42 16.43 15.39 -7.81
N GLU A 43 17.21 16.47 -7.72
CA GLU A 43 18.41 16.65 -8.54
C GLU A 43 19.43 17.57 -7.84
N PRO A 44 20.73 17.34 -7.99
CA PRO A 44 21.78 18.21 -7.46
C PRO A 44 21.63 19.68 -7.88
N ASN A 45 21.95 20.60 -6.98
CA ASN A 45 22.07 22.01 -7.34
C ASN A 45 23.34 22.26 -8.19
N ALA A 46 23.15 22.48 -9.49
CA ALA A 46 24.24 22.72 -10.44
C ALA A 46 25.04 24.01 -10.19
N SER A 47 24.52 24.95 -9.39
CA SER A 47 25.21 26.21 -9.08
C SER A 47 26.22 26.10 -7.93
N PHE A 48 26.27 24.97 -7.23
CA PHE A 48 27.22 24.78 -6.13
C PHE A 48 28.65 24.59 -6.66
N ALA A 49 29.59 25.41 -6.19
CA ALA A 49 31.00 25.34 -6.54
C ALA A 49 31.86 24.95 -5.31
N PRO A 50 32.29 23.68 -5.19
CA PRO A 50 33.03 23.20 -4.03
C PRO A 50 34.34 23.96 -3.78
N LEU A 51 35.05 24.35 -4.84
CA LEU A 51 36.32 25.09 -4.74
C LEU A 51 36.11 26.49 -4.15
N SER A 52 35.09 27.21 -4.64
CA SER A 52 34.71 28.52 -4.09
C SER A 52 34.24 28.42 -2.65
N TYR A 53 33.62 27.29 -2.28
CA TYR A 53 33.33 27.00 -0.89
C TYR A 53 34.64 26.85 -0.09
N ILE A 54 35.51 25.89 -0.41
CA ILE A 54 36.74 25.65 0.39
C ILE A 54 37.60 26.92 0.52
N ASN A 55 37.76 27.68 -0.56
CA ASN A 55 38.62 28.87 -0.61
C ASN A 55 38.01 30.13 0.03
N LYS A 56 36.83 30.04 0.65
CA LYS A 56 36.26 31.17 1.40
C LYS A 56 37.25 31.61 2.49
N GLU A 57 37.48 32.91 2.59
CA GLU A 57 38.42 33.50 3.55
C GLU A 57 38.18 32.98 4.98
N GLY A 58 39.26 32.59 5.65
CA GLY A 58 39.23 32.06 7.01
C GLY A 58 38.75 30.62 7.16
N ARG A 59 38.18 29.97 6.13
CA ARG A 59 37.62 28.61 6.24
C ARG A 59 38.68 27.56 6.53
N LEU A 60 39.74 27.51 5.74
CA LEU A 60 40.84 26.56 5.97
C LEU A 60 41.52 26.79 7.33
N ALA A 61 41.61 28.03 7.79
CA ALA A 61 42.14 28.33 9.12
C ALA A 61 41.18 27.85 10.24
N GLY A 62 39.87 28.06 10.09
CA GLY A 62 38.85 27.54 11.01
C GLY A 62 38.74 26.01 11.02
N TRP A 63 39.18 25.35 9.96
CA TRP A 63 39.32 23.90 9.87
C TRP A 63 40.71 23.39 10.28
N LEU A 64 41.61 24.27 10.75
CA LEU A 64 42.99 23.92 11.14
C LEU A 64 43.83 23.33 9.98
N LEU A 65 43.47 23.64 8.73
CA LEU A 65 44.08 23.16 7.48
C LEU A 65 44.88 24.23 6.72
N SER A 66 45.05 25.42 7.29
CA SER A 66 45.92 26.44 6.71
C SER A 66 47.40 26.03 6.84
N GLU A 67 48.26 26.55 5.96
CA GLU A 67 49.71 26.31 6.00
C GLU A 67 50.31 26.58 7.39
N ASP A 68 49.86 27.64 8.06
CA ASP A 68 50.31 27.96 9.43
C ASP A 68 50.08 26.82 10.42
N HIS A 69 48.94 26.13 10.35
CA HIS A 69 48.61 25.01 11.23
C HIS A 69 49.41 23.76 10.83
N LEU A 70 49.48 23.45 9.52
CA LEU A 70 50.22 22.29 9.01
C LEU A 70 51.73 22.38 9.28
N ARG A 71 52.29 23.59 9.40
CA ARG A 71 53.70 23.82 9.74
C ARG A 71 53.94 24.13 11.22
N LEU A 72 52.93 24.01 12.09
CA LEU A 72 53.00 24.35 13.52
C LEU A 72 53.50 25.78 13.82
N LYS A 73 53.18 26.73 12.94
CA LYS A 73 53.24 28.17 13.24
C LYS A 73 52.08 28.59 14.14
N LYS A 74 50.96 27.87 14.03
CA LYS A 74 49.79 27.97 14.92
C LYS A 74 49.53 26.65 15.64
N TYR A 75 48.85 26.73 16.77
CA TYR A 75 48.45 25.60 17.59
C TYR A 75 47.34 24.78 16.92
N VAL A 76 47.43 23.45 17.01
CA VAL A 76 46.36 22.55 16.55
C VAL A 76 45.74 21.82 17.73
N LEU A 77 46.55 21.37 18.70
CA LEU A 77 46.08 20.68 19.89
C LEU A 77 46.01 21.64 21.09
N ASP A 78 45.16 21.33 22.07
CA ASP A 78 45.16 22.07 23.33
C ASP A 78 46.44 21.84 24.16
N SER A 79 47.06 20.65 24.03
CA SER A 79 48.37 20.37 24.64
C SER A 79 49.47 21.28 24.10
N ASP A 80 49.38 21.69 22.84
CA ASP A 80 50.34 22.61 22.22
C ASP A 80 50.35 23.98 22.93
N ARG A 81 49.17 24.44 23.38
CA ARG A 81 49.04 25.70 24.13
C ARG A 81 49.75 25.63 25.47
N THR A 82 49.86 24.44 26.05
CA THR A 82 50.53 24.21 27.33
C THR A 82 52.05 24.32 27.19
N ASP A 83 52.59 24.04 26.00
CA ASP A 83 54.01 24.20 25.69
C ASP A 83 54.42 25.67 25.45
N GLY A 84 53.46 26.57 25.23
CA GLY A 84 53.63 28.02 25.35
C GLY A 84 54.54 28.70 24.32
N TRP A 85 54.79 28.09 23.15
CA TRP A 85 55.62 28.72 22.12
C TRP A 85 54.91 29.89 21.42
N LEU A 86 55.66 30.88 20.94
CA LEU A 86 55.07 32.01 20.21
C LEU A 86 54.50 31.55 18.86
N GLU A 87 53.21 31.78 18.63
CA GLU A 87 52.59 31.59 17.32
C GLU A 87 53.03 32.69 16.35
N GLY A 88 53.28 32.33 15.10
CA GLY A 88 53.65 33.29 14.06
C GLY A 88 54.77 32.79 13.15
N GLU A 89 55.35 33.73 12.41
CA GLU A 89 56.41 33.44 11.45
C GLU A 89 57.70 33.01 12.14
N PHE A 90 58.44 32.05 11.55
CA PHE A 90 59.69 31.57 12.13
C PHE A 90 60.75 32.68 12.27
N SER A 91 60.65 33.76 11.50
CA SER A 91 61.49 34.95 11.64
C SER A 91 61.35 35.61 13.01
N GLN A 92 60.17 35.55 13.64
CA GLN A 92 59.94 36.12 14.96
C GLN A 92 60.79 35.45 16.04
N TYR A 93 61.18 34.19 15.84
CA TYR A 93 62.15 33.50 16.69
C TYR A 93 63.60 33.77 16.24
N TRP A 94 63.88 33.57 14.95
CA TRP A 94 65.26 33.55 14.46
C TRP A 94 65.92 34.93 14.41
N GLU A 95 65.18 35.99 14.07
CA GLU A 95 65.76 37.32 13.92
C GLU A 95 66.28 37.88 15.25
N PRO A 96 65.51 37.92 16.35
CA PRO A 96 66.00 38.44 17.62
C PRO A 96 67.14 37.60 18.21
N CYS A 97 67.05 36.27 18.06
CA CYS A 97 68.10 35.36 18.54
C CYS A 97 69.43 35.60 17.82
N ILE A 98 69.40 35.69 16.49
CA ILE A 98 70.60 35.87 15.67
C ILE A 98 71.17 37.28 15.82
N ASP A 99 70.34 38.29 16.07
CA ASP A 99 70.84 39.63 16.43
C ASP A 99 71.63 39.60 17.74
N ALA A 100 71.07 38.97 18.78
CA ALA A 100 71.76 38.83 20.07
C ALA A 100 73.05 38.01 19.94
N TRP A 101 73.02 36.87 19.25
CA TRP A 101 74.21 36.05 19.00
C TRP A 101 75.23 36.75 18.12
N GLY A 102 74.78 37.55 17.16
CA GLY A 102 75.60 38.38 16.29
C GLY A 102 76.43 39.39 17.07
N GLU A 103 75.83 40.08 18.03
CA GLU A 103 76.54 41.01 18.91
C GLU A 103 77.55 40.29 19.81
N VAL A 104 77.18 39.14 20.38
CA VAL A 104 78.11 38.32 21.19
C VAL A 104 79.31 37.85 20.35
N ALA A 105 79.06 37.37 19.13
CA ALA A 105 80.10 36.85 18.27
C ALA A 105 81.04 37.93 17.70
N LYS A 106 80.61 39.19 17.56
CA LYS A 106 81.47 40.32 17.13
C LYS A 106 82.69 40.51 18.03
N GLY A 107 82.55 40.22 19.32
CA GLY A 107 83.62 40.38 20.32
C GLY A 107 84.65 39.25 20.37
N ALA A 108 84.49 38.17 19.57
CA ALA A 108 85.36 37.00 19.59
C ALA A 108 86.46 37.04 18.51
N ASP A 109 87.60 36.38 18.77
CA ASP A 109 88.75 36.31 17.85
C ASP A 109 88.40 35.73 16.46
N HIS A 110 87.40 34.85 16.39
CA HIS A 110 86.91 34.22 15.16
C HIS A 110 85.40 34.51 14.98
N SER A 111 85.04 35.79 14.85
CA SER A 111 83.66 36.27 14.95
C SER A 111 82.68 35.55 14.02
N PHE A 112 83.05 35.34 12.75
CA PHE A 112 82.18 34.63 11.80
C PHE A 112 81.93 33.16 12.18
N ASN A 113 82.99 32.42 12.53
CA ASN A 113 82.88 31.03 12.94
C ASN A 113 82.06 30.91 14.22
N LYS A 114 82.23 31.86 15.15
CA LYS A 114 81.47 31.87 16.40
C LYS A 114 79.98 32.12 16.15
N LEU A 115 79.64 33.04 15.25
CA LEU A 115 78.24 33.29 14.86
C LEU A 115 77.60 32.03 14.25
N VAL A 116 78.29 31.36 13.31
CA VAL A 116 77.78 30.12 12.70
C VAL A 116 77.60 29.00 13.74
N GLU A 117 78.54 28.88 14.69
CA GLU A 117 78.46 27.92 15.79
C GLU A 117 77.25 28.18 16.70
N LEU A 118 77.00 29.45 17.09
CA LEU A 118 75.85 29.83 17.92
C LEU A 118 74.53 29.56 17.20
N CYS A 119 74.43 29.91 15.92
CA CYS A 119 73.22 29.63 15.15
C CYS A 119 72.99 28.11 15.00
N ARG A 120 74.05 27.32 14.82
CA ARG A 120 73.95 25.85 14.75
C ARG A 120 73.46 25.28 16.08
N SER A 121 74.04 25.73 17.20
CA SER A 121 73.59 25.33 18.54
C SER A 121 72.13 25.70 18.80
N GLY A 122 71.72 26.90 18.38
CA GLY A 122 70.31 27.33 18.44
C GLY A 122 69.37 26.44 17.63
N TYR A 123 69.82 25.94 16.48
CA TYR A 123 69.03 25.01 15.65
C TYR A 123 68.95 23.61 16.26
N GLU A 124 70.05 23.10 16.80
CA GLU A 124 70.12 21.75 17.36
C GLU A 124 69.43 21.64 18.73
N GLN A 125 69.44 22.72 19.53
CA GLN A 125 69.03 22.65 20.94
C GLN A 125 68.13 23.80 21.40
N GLY A 126 68.20 24.97 20.77
CA GLY A 126 67.54 26.18 21.26
C GLY A 126 66.10 26.39 20.80
N PHE A 127 65.76 26.03 19.55
CA PHE A 127 64.43 26.30 19.00
C PHE A 127 63.33 25.64 19.84
N ARG A 128 62.44 26.46 20.42
CA ARG A 128 61.35 26.04 21.33
C ARG A 128 61.84 25.11 22.46
N ASP A 129 63.02 25.40 23.01
CA ASP A 129 63.69 24.65 24.10
C ASP A 129 63.98 23.17 23.82
N LYS A 130 63.95 22.78 22.54
CA LYS A 130 64.17 21.39 22.09
C LYS A 130 65.14 21.25 20.93
N GLY A 131 65.25 22.28 20.10
CA GLY A 131 65.89 22.20 18.77
C GLY A 131 64.86 21.84 17.69
N VAL A 132 65.12 22.29 16.46
CA VAL A 132 64.17 22.24 15.33
C VAL A 132 63.77 20.81 14.98
N GLU A 133 64.75 19.96 14.67
CA GLU A 133 64.46 18.59 14.20
C GLU A 133 63.86 17.73 15.30
N LYS A 134 64.32 17.90 16.54
CA LYS A 134 63.78 17.19 17.70
C LYS A 134 62.33 17.63 17.98
N PHE A 135 62.04 18.93 17.95
CA PHE A 135 60.68 19.46 18.12
C PHE A 135 59.71 18.81 17.13
N TYR A 136 59.99 18.86 15.82
CA TYR A 136 59.09 18.30 14.82
C TYR A 136 59.03 16.78 14.87
N SER A 137 60.15 16.09 15.13
CA SER A 137 60.16 14.62 15.24
C SER A 137 59.36 14.12 16.44
N GLU A 138 59.35 14.86 17.55
CA GLU A 138 58.51 14.52 18.71
C GLU A 138 57.03 14.69 18.38
N ARG A 139 56.63 15.78 17.71
CA ARG A 139 55.24 16.01 17.29
C ARG A 139 54.79 15.03 16.22
N ALA A 140 55.70 14.60 15.34
CA ALA A 140 55.41 13.64 14.29
C ALA A 140 54.86 12.31 14.85
N ARG A 141 55.29 11.91 16.05
CA ARG A 141 54.80 10.69 16.72
C ARG A 141 53.32 10.74 17.07
N SER A 142 52.77 11.93 17.28
CA SER A 142 51.36 12.16 17.64
C SER A 142 50.48 12.49 16.43
N ILE A 143 51.00 12.44 15.19
CA ILE A 143 50.24 12.78 13.98
C ILE A 143 48.99 11.91 13.85
N VAL A 144 49.17 10.58 13.88
CA VAL A 144 48.10 9.60 13.65
C VAL A 144 47.07 9.60 14.80
N GLU A 145 47.56 9.76 16.03
CA GLU A 145 46.72 9.61 17.23
C GLU A 145 45.95 10.89 17.59
N SER A 146 46.53 12.08 17.35
CA SER A 146 46.00 13.34 17.88
C SER A 146 45.78 14.41 16.81
N TYR A 147 46.81 14.80 16.05
CA TYR A 147 46.71 15.93 15.12
C TYR A 147 45.72 15.66 13.99
N SER A 148 45.85 14.54 13.28
CA SER A 148 44.96 14.21 12.16
C SER A 148 43.51 14.06 12.64
N ARG A 149 43.30 13.39 13.78
CA ARG A 149 41.97 13.22 14.38
C ARG A 149 41.32 14.55 14.76
N THR A 150 42.07 15.46 15.37
CA THR A 150 41.55 16.77 15.80
C THR A 150 41.13 17.62 14.60
N ILE A 151 41.99 17.68 13.57
CA ILE A 151 41.70 18.41 12.33
C ILE A 151 40.48 17.81 11.63
N THR A 152 40.44 16.49 11.42
CA THR A 152 39.31 15.82 10.75
C THR A 152 38.02 15.96 11.56
N ALA A 153 38.07 15.88 12.89
CA ALA A 153 36.90 16.10 13.75
C ALA A 153 36.38 17.54 13.63
N GLN A 154 37.27 18.54 13.58
CA GLN A 154 36.87 19.93 13.39
C GLN A 154 36.19 20.15 12.03
N VAL A 155 36.75 19.56 10.97
CA VAL A 155 36.12 19.56 9.63
C VAL A 155 34.75 18.90 9.66
N GLU A 156 34.63 17.73 10.29
CA GLU A 156 33.37 16.99 10.40
C GLU A 156 32.29 17.79 11.14
N VAL A 157 32.63 18.39 12.29
CA VAL A 157 31.68 19.18 13.10
C VAL A 157 31.15 20.39 12.32
N GLU A 158 32.02 21.12 11.62
CA GLU A 158 31.62 22.27 10.80
C GLU A 158 30.72 21.86 9.62
N LEU A 159 31.04 20.76 8.95
CA LEU A 159 30.24 20.23 7.85
C LEU A 159 28.89 19.68 8.33
N PHE A 160 28.89 18.95 9.45
CA PHE A 160 27.67 18.44 10.07
C PHE A 160 26.75 19.58 10.51
N LYS A 161 27.30 20.63 11.10
CA LYS A 161 26.55 21.84 11.46
C LYS A 161 25.96 22.53 10.24
N ALA A 162 26.72 22.65 9.16
CA ALA A 162 26.20 23.20 7.90
C ALA A 162 25.05 22.37 7.31
N TRP A 163 25.10 21.03 7.45
CA TRP A 163 24.00 20.14 7.07
C TRP A 163 22.79 20.26 8.00
N LYS A 164 23.01 20.24 9.32
CA LYS A 164 21.98 20.43 10.35
C LYS A 164 21.18 21.71 10.10
N ASP A 165 21.87 22.81 9.83
CA ASP A 165 21.29 24.12 9.52
C ASP A 165 20.66 24.20 8.12
N GLY A 166 20.79 23.17 7.28
CA GLY A 166 20.28 23.15 5.89
C GLY A 166 21.03 24.07 4.92
N LYS A 167 22.24 24.51 5.29
CA LYS A 167 23.11 25.34 4.44
C LYS A 167 23.84 24.52 3.37
N LEU A 168 24.17 23.27 3.70
CA LEU A 168 24.74 22.30 2.78
C LEU A 168 23.90 21.03 2.71
N ALA A 169 23.82 20.44 1.54
CA ALA A 169 23.24 19.13 1.32
C ALA A 169 24.32 18.03 1.42
N LEU A 170 23.92 16.78 1.64
CA LEU A 170 24.85 15.64 1.75
C LEU A 170 25.74 15.49 0.51
N ASN A 171 25.15 15.57 -0.69
CA ASN A 171 25.91 15.44 -1.93
C ASN A 171 26.97 16.56 -2.11
N GLN A 172 26.69 17.76 -1.57
CA GLN A 172 27.62 18.89 -1.58
C GLN A 172 28.75 18.68 -0.58
N ILE A 173 28.47 18.07 0.57
CA ILE A 173 29.48 17.73 1.58
C ILE A 173 30.44 16.68 1.03
N VAL A 174 29.93 15.65 0.35
CA VAL A 174 30.77 14.64 -0.33
C VAL A 174 31.71 15.32 -1.32
N GLN A 175 31.19 16.18 -2.21
CA GLN A 175 32.02 16.94 -3.17
C GLN A 175 33.08 17.82 -2.48
N VAL A 176 32.74 18.45 -1.36
CA VAL A 176 33.71 19.25 -0.58
C VAL A 176 34.80 18.37 0.01
N LEU A 177 34.45 17.21 0.57
CA LEU A 177 35.42 16.28 1.16
C LEU A 177 36.34 15.63 0.11
N GLU A 178 35.79 15.25 -1.04
CA GLU A 178 36.57 14.73 -2.17
C GLU A 178 37.57 15.76 -2.69
N LEU A 179 37.11 17.00 -2.90
CA LEU A 179 37.99 18.09 -3.33
C LEU A 179 39.05 18.42 -2.28
N LEU A 180 38.66 18.47 -1.00
CA LEU A 180 39.60 18.72 0.10
C LEU A 180 40.66 17.62 0.20
N THR A 181 40.26 16.36 0.01
CA THR A 181 41.17 15.21 -0.04
C THR A 181 42.14 15.33 -1.21
N SER A 182 41.63 15.69 -2.40
CA SER A 182 42.44 15.90 -3.60
C SER A 182 43.46 17.04 -3.43
N GLU A 183 43.03 18.19 -2.92
CA GLU A 183 43.91 19.33 -2.66
C GLU A 183 44.95 19.03 -1.57
N THR A 184 44.58 18.29 -0.53
CA THR A 184 45.52 17.86 0.52
C THR A 184 46.56 16.89 -0.02
N ARG A 185 46.15 15.95 -0.90
CA ARG A 185 47.05 15.03 -1.59
C ARG A 185 48.01 15.78 -2.50
N LYS A 186 47.49 16.70 -3.32
CA LYS A 186 48.31 17.54 -4.19
C LYS A 186 49.33 18.33 -3.39
N ARG A 187 48.93 18.94 -2.28
CA ARG A 187 49.82 19.66 -1.37
C ARG A 187 50.92 18.75 -0.80
N ALA A 188 50.59 17.53 -0.38
CA ALA A 188 51.58 16.57 0.10
C ALA A 188 52.62 16.22 -0.98
N THR A 189 52.20 16.11 -2.24
CA THR A 189 53.10 15.94 -3.40
C THR A 189 53.94 17.20 -3.65
N ASP A 190 53.32 18.37 -3.70
CA ASP A 190 53.98 19.65 -3.94
C ASP A 190 55.08 19.93 -2.89
N TYR A 191 54.86 19.54 -1.63
CA TYR A 191 55.88 19.59 -0.59
C TYR A 191 57.16 18.85 -0.95
N VAL A 192 57.07 17.66 -1.54
CA VAL A 192 58.22 16.82 -1.90
C VAL A 192 58.82 17.24 -3.22
N GLU A 193 58.00 17.52 -4.23
CA GLU A 193 58.44 17.75 -5.60
C GLU A 193 58.89 19.19 -5.86
N THR A 194 58.32 20.16 -5.15
CA THR A 194 58.53 21.59 -5.46
C THR A 194 59.04 22.40 -4.27
N GLU A 195 58.33 22.39 -3.14
CA GLU A 195 58.63 23.32 -2.04
C GLU A 195 59.94 22.97 -1.32
N VAL A 196 60.09 21.73 -0.85
CA VAL A 196 61.31 21.31 -0.14
C VAL A 196 62.55 21.45 -1.03
N PRO A 197 62.58 20.98 -2.29
CA PRO A 197 63.74 21.19 -3.18
C PRO A 197 64.06 22.67 -3.40
N THR A 198 63.04 23.53 -3.51
CA THR A 198 63.23 24.98 -3.66
C THR A 198 63.84 25.57 -2.41
N LEU A 199 63.30 25.27 -1.22
CA LEU A 199 63.80 25.73 0.06
C LEU A 199 65.21 25.22 0.35
N GLU A 200 65.52 23.98 -0.01
CA GLU A 200 66.87 23.43 0.13
C GLU A 200 67.89 24.05 -0.81
N ARG A 201 67.50 24.35 -2.06
CA ARG A 201 68.35 25.11 -2.98
C ARG A 201 68.64 26.49 -2.40
N GLU A 202 67.60 27.15 -1.90
CA GLU A 202 67.66 28.41 -1.17
C GLU A 202 68.56 28.34 0.07
N CYS A 203 68.57 27.22 0.81
CA CYS A 203 69.48 26.98 1.92
C CYS A 203 70.92 26.82 1.44
N ARG A 204 71.16 26.03 0.39
CA ARG A 204 72.51 25.81 -0.18
C ARG A 204 73.13 27.10 -0.72
N GLU A 205 72.34 27.92 -1.41
CA GLU A 205 72.79 29.21 -1.94
C GLU A 205 73.20 30.16 -0.81
N ARG A 206 72.41 30.24 0.27
CA ARG A 206 72.72 31.07 1.44
C ARG A 206 73.91 30.53 2.24
N GLN A 207 74.01 29.21 2.42
CA GLN A 207 75.16 28.59 3.08
C GLN A 207 76.45 28.84 2.29
N LYS A 208 76.41 28.64 0.97
CA LYS A 208 77.56 28.94 0.09
C LYS A 208 78.00 30.40 0.21
N TYR A 209 77.06 31.34 0.25
CA TYR A 209 77.39 32.75 0.46
C TYR A 209 78.11 32.99 1.79
N ILE A 210 77.63 32.35 2.88
CA ILE A 210 78.26 32.47 4.20
C ILE A 210 79.69 31.91 4.14
N ASP A 211 79.87 30.72 3.56
CA ASP A 211 81.18 30.07 3.45
C ASP A 211 82.15 30.89 2.59
N ASP A 212 81.69 31.42 1.45
CA ASP A 212 82.47 32.28 0.56
C ASP A 212 82.88 33.60 1.28
N ALA A 213 81.98 34.21 2.05
CA ALA A 213 82.27 35.42 2.83
C ALA A 213 83.28 35.16 3.96
N ILE A 214 83.21 33.99 4.61
CA ILE A 214 84.18 33.56 5.62
C ILE A 214 85.56 33.34 4.98
N ALA A 215 85.61 32.64 3.84
CA ALA A 215 86.84 32.38 3.10
C ALA A 215 87.48 33.69 2.59
N GLU A 216 86.68 34.62 2.06
CA GLU A 216 87.14 35.96 1.62
C GLU A 216 87.78 36.72 2.79
N TYR A 217 87.17 36.69 3.98
CA TYR A 217 87.71 37.34 5.17
C TYR A 217 89.01 36.70 5.66
N LEU A 218 89.07 35.36 5.72
CA LEU A 218 90.26 34.63 6.18
C LEU A 218 91.46 34.83 5.25
N ASN A 219 91.22 34.85 3.92
CA ASN A 219 92.25 35.02 2.89
C ASN A 219 92.64 36.50 2.63
N ALA A 220 91.93 37.48 3.21
CA ALA A 220 92.27 38.88 3.06
C ALA A 220 93.52 39.27 3.86
N GLY A 221 94.40 40.09 3.27
CA GLY A 221 95.56 40.67 3.96
C GLY A 221 95.17 41.69 5.04
N ALA A 222 96.07 41.92 6.01
CA ALA A 222 95.81 42.70 7.23
C ALA A 222 95.20 44.11 6.99
N LEU A 223 95.55 44.77 5.89
CA LEU A 223 95.05 46.11 5.52
C LEU A 223 93.59 46.11 5.01
N LYS A 224 93.09 45.00 4.44
CA LYS A 224 91.73 44.90 3.87
C LYS A 224 90.71 44.31 4.86
N ARG A 225 91.16 43.63 5.92
CA ARG A 225 90.31 42.91 6.88
C ARG A 225 89.28 43.80 7.59
N PRO A 226 89.59 45.00 8.11
CA PRO A 226 88.60 45.82 8.83
C PRO A 226 87.44 46.30 7.94
N PHE A 227 87.72 46.62 6.67
CA PHE A 227 86.71 47.06 5.70
C PHE A 227 85.80 45.91 5.24
N ILE A 228 86.38 44.73 4.98
CA ILE A 228 85.64 43.52 4.62
C ILE A 228 84.76 43.08 5.81
N PHE A 229 85.30 43.13 7.03
CA PHE A 229 84.59 42.71 8.24
C PHE A 229 83.26 43.44 8.42
N LYS A 230 83.26 44.78 8.40
CA LYS A 230 82.03 45.57 8.67
C LYS A 230 80.90 45.25 7.70
N ASN A 231 81.18 45.22 6.39
CA ASN A 231 80.17 44.99 5.36
C ASN A 231 79.75 43.50 5.28
N ARG A 232 80.71 42.58 5.32
CA ARG A 232 80.43 41.15 5.20
C ARG A 232 79.78 40.56 6.45
N TYR A 233 80.13 41.03 7.64
CA TYR A 233 79.58 40.49 8.88
C TYR A 233 78.07 40.76 9.02
N GLU A 234 77.63 41.99 8.78
CA GLU A 234 76.20 42.33 8.77
C GLU A 234 75.44 41.52 7.71
N ARG A 235 76.06 41.33 6.53
CA ARG A 235 75.45 40.53 5.47
C ARG A 235 75.39 39.04 5.83
N VAL A 236 76.41 38.50 6.49
CA VAL A 236 76.41 37.12 7.01
C VAL A 236 75.35 36.95 8.10
N MET A 237 75.18 37.91 9.02
CA MET A 237 74.08 37.89 9.99
C MET A 237 72.71 37.81 9.29
N GLN A 238 72.49 38.65 8.28
CA GLN A 238 71.24 38.62 7.50
C GLN A 238 71.05 37.29 6.75
N MET A 239 72.11 36.72 6.17
CA MET A 239 72.04 35.41 5.52
C MET A 239 71.79 34.28 6.53
N CYS A 240 72.36 34.34 7.73
CA CYS A 240 72.07 33.41 8.83
C CYS A 240 70.59 33.49 9.22
N LYS A 241 70.02 34.69 9.41
CA LYS A 241 68.58 34.86 9.70
C LYS A 241 67.72 34.13 8.68
N GLN A 242 67.93 34.42 7.41
CA GLN A 242 67.17 33.78 6.34
C GLN A 242 67.44 32.28 6.24
N LEU A 243 68.69 31.84 6.38
CA LEU A 243 69.06 30.43 6.31
C LEU A 243 68.34 29.62 7.38
N TYR A 244 68.36 30.05 8.63
CA TYR A 244 67.77 29.27 9.73
C TYR A 244 66.24 29.30 9.72
N VAL A 245 65.62 30.38 9.21
CA VAL A 245 64.19 30.38 8.86
C VAL A 245 63.90 29.31 7.81
N ARG A 246 64.63 29.29 6.69
CA ARG A 246 64.42 28.31 5.61
C ARG A 246 64.71 26.87 6.06
N LYS A 247 65.77 26.62 6.84
CA LYS A 247 66.06 25.30 7.42
C LYS A 247 64.93 24.83 8.33
N THR A 248 64.34 25.74 9.10
CA THR A 248 63.18 25.43 9.96
C THR A 248 61.95 25.10 9.13
N GLU A 249 61.69 25.82 8.03
CA GLU A 249 60.61 25.49 7.10
C GLU A 249 60.80 24.11 6.45
N VAL A 250 62.02 23.78 6.02
CA VAL A 250 62.35 22.45 5.47
C VAL A 250 62.06 21.36 6.50
N ALA A 251 62.51 21.53 7.75
CA ALA A 251 62.26 20.57 8.82
C ALA A 251 60.77 20.45 9.15
N ALA A 252 60.04 21.58 9.23
CA ALA A 252 58.61 21.61 9.47
C ALA A 252 57.84 20.81 8.40
N ILE A 253 58.19 21.00 7.13
CA ILE A 253 57.53 20.30 6.02
C ILE A 253 57.89 18.81 6.04
N ARG A 254 59.18 18.47 6.09
CA ARG A 254 59.65 17.08 5.96
C ARG A 254 59.23 16.20 7.13
N LEU A 255 59.39 16.70 8.35
CA LEU A 255 59.21 15.89 9.55
C LEU A 255 57.77 15.89 10.02
N PHE A 256 56.97 16.89 9.65
CA PHE A 256 55.62 17.04 10.19
C PHE A 256 54.55 17.31 9.13
N ALA A 257 54.64 18.38 8.34
CA ALA A 257 53.54 18.80 7.45
C ALA A 257 53.22 17.77 6.35
N GLN A 258 54.26 17.19 5.72
CA GLN A 258 54.07 16.17 4.67
C GLN A 258 53.55 14.84 5.22
N PRO A 259 54.10 14.28 6.32
CA PRO A 259 53.50 13.12 6.98
C PRO A 259 52.06 13.38 7.46
N LEU A 260 51.78 14.56 8.03
CA LEU A 260 50.44 14.95 8.45
C LEU A 260 49.48 15.05 7.26
N ALA A 261 49.89 15.67 6.16
CA ALA A 261 49.07 15.77 4.95
C ALA A 261 48.71 14.38 4.39
N ASN A 262 49.65 13.44 4.34
CA ASN A 262 49.37 12.06 3.94
C ASN A 262 48.35 11.39 4.87
N GLU A 263 48.52 11.52 6.18
CA GLU A 263 47.57 10.96 7.16
C GLU A 263 46.18 11.62 7.06
N LEU A 264 46.13 12.94 6.81
CA LEU A 264 44.88 13.66 6.59
C LEU A 264 44.17 13.19 5.32
N VAL A 265 44.88 12.84 4.25
CA VAL A 265 44.27 12.23 3.05
C VAL A 265 43.51 10.96 3.42
N HIS A 266 44.11 10.09 4.23
CA HIS A 266 43.46 8.87 4.72
C HIS A 266 42.23 9.19 5.58
N LYS A 267 42.38 10.06 6.58
CA LYS A 267 41.26 10.42 7.49
C LYS A 267 40.11 11.16 6.82
N LEU A 268 40.39 12.01 5.85
CA LEU A 268 39.37 12.69 5.06
C LEU A 268 38.66 11.70 4.12
N SER A 269 39.38 10.70 3.60
CA SER A 269 38.77 9.61 2.82
C SER A 269 37.84 8.75 3.70
N ASP A 270 38.27 8.36 4.90
CA ASP A 270 37.41 7.66 5.88
C ASP A 270 36.15 8.47 6.22
N LEU A 271 36.28 9.79 6.39
CA LEU A 271 35.15 10.69 6.61
C LEU A 271 34.23 10.76 5.38
N THR A 272 34.80 10.82 4.17
CA THR A 272 34.04 10.82 2.92
C THR A 272 33.20 9.55 2.81
N GLU A 273 33.79 8.38 3.06
CA GLU A 273 33.06 7.10 3.05
C GLU A 273 31.89 7.07 4.05
N ARG A 274 32.09 7.62 5.26
CA ARG A 274 31.01 7.73 6.26
C ARG A 274 29.87 8.63 5.80
N VAL A 275 30.18 9.78 5.19
CA VAL A 275 29.14 10.70 4.67
C VAL A 275 28.43 10.08 3.46
N THR A 276 29.16 9.39 2.58
CA THR A 276 28.57 8.65 1.44
C THR A 276 27.62 7.56 1.92
N ALA A 277 27.98 6.81 2.97
CA ALA A 277 27.07 5.83 3.57
C ALA A 277 25.81 6.50 4.15
N PHE A 278 25.94 7.69 4.73
CA PHE A 278 24.79 8.50 5.18
C PHE A 278 23.89 8.93 4.02
N GLU A 279 24.48 9.39 2.91
CA GLU A 279 23.76 9.73 1.68
C GLU A 279 23.03 8.51 1.08
N GLN A 280 23.68 7.36 1.01
CA GLN A 280 23.07 6.11 0.52
C GLN A 280 21.89 5.65 1.38
N GLN A 281 21.96 5.87 2.70
CA GLN A 281 20.84 5.59 3.58
C GLN A 281 19.66 6.52 3.30
N VAL A 282 19.91 7.81 3.05
CA VAL A 282 18.89 8.76 2.58
C VAL A 282 18.27 8.31 1.25
N ASP A 283 19.06 7.76 0.33
CA ASP A 283 18.57 7.22 -0.94
C ASP A 283 17.61 6.06 -0.77
N THR A 284 17.95 5.14 0.14
CA THR A 284 17.08 4.02 0.49
C THR A 284 15.73 4.52 1.02
N LEU A 285 15.75 5.59 1.84
CA LEU A 285 14.55 6.20 2.41
C LEU A 285 13.74 7.01 1.39
N ILE A 286 14.40 7.67 0.45
CA ILE A 286 13.76 8.33 -0.70
C ILE A 286 13.01 7.29 -1.52
N GLN A 287 13.67 6.18 -1.85
CA GLN A 287 13.07 5.10 -2.63
C GLN A 287 11.86 4.49 -1.90
N PHE A 288 11.99 4.18 -0.61
CA PHE A 288 10.88 3.72 0.22
C PHE A 288 9.70 4.71 0.22
N SER A 289 9.98 6.01 0.36
CA SER A 289 8.95 7.05 0.37
C SER A 289 8.23 7.16 -0.98
N LYS A 290 8.98 7.04 -2.09
CA LYS A 290 8.40 6.99 -3.45
C LYS A 290 7.50 5.76 -3.62
N GLU A 291 7.93 4.57 -3.21
CA GLU A 291 7.13 3.35 -3.27
C GLU A 291 5.86 3.47 -2.42
N ARG A 292 5.96 4.04 -1.21
CA ARG A 292 4.80 4.29 -0.36
C ARG A 292 3.83 5.27 -1.01
N MET A 293 4.32 6.35 -1.61
CA MET A 293 3.48 7.29 -2.36
C MET A 293 2.81 6.64 -3.57
N VAL A 294 3.51 5.77 -4.32
CA VAL A 294 2.90 5.00 -5.42
C VAL A 294 1.80 4.08 -4.90
N SER A 295 1.99 3.41 -3.77
CA SER A 295 0.93 2.58 -3.16
C SER A 295 -0.30 3.38 -2.71
N LEU A 296 -0.14 4.69 -2.52
CA LEU A 296 -1.21 5.62 -2.17
C LEU A 296 -1.67 6.46 -3.37
N SER A 297 -1.13 6.22 -4.58
CA SER A 297 -1.39 7.04 -5.78
C SER A 297 -2.82 6.91 -6.30
N ASP A 298 -3.50 5.81 -5.96
CA ASP A 298 -4.94 5.63 -6.18
C ASP A 298 -5.78 6.77 -5.54
N MET A 299 -5.20 7.54 -4.61
CA MET A 299 -5.82 8.73 -4.05
C MET A 299 -6.02 9.89 -5.04
N TYR A 300 -5.36 9.86 -6.22
CA TYR A 300 -5.56 10.86 -7.28
C TYR A 300 -6.17 10.31 -8.56
N VAL A 301 -6.53 9.02 -8.60
CA VAL A 301 -7.18 8.45 -9.79
C VAL A 301 -8.44 9.26 -10.12
N GLY A 302 -8.44 9.88 -11.30
CA GLY A 302 -9.53 10.73 -11.79
C GLY A 302 -9.43 12.23 -11.50
N SER A 303 -8.35 12.73 -10.86
CA SER A 303 -8.16 14.17 -10.54
C SER A 303 -8.02 15.09 -11.76
N ASN A 304 -7.73 14.53 -12.94
CA ASN A 304 -7.49 15.28 -14.18
C ASN A 304 -8.76 15.54 -15.01
N ALA A 305 -9.94 15.19 -14.49
CA ALA A 305 -11.22 15.45 -15.16
C ALA A 305 -11.79 16.82 -14.75
N GLU A 306 -12.45 17.50 -15.68
CA GLU A 306 -13.15 18.76 -15.41
C GLU A 306 -14.27 18.56 -14.36
N GLY A 307 -14.04 18.97 -13.11
CA GLY A 307 -15.03 18.92 -12.01
C GLY A 307 -14.44 18.51 -10.66
N GLU A 308 -15.09 18.89 -9.55
CA GLU A 308 -14.73 18.41 -8.21
C GLU A 308 -15.12 16.93 -8.09
N ARG A 309 -14.12 16.04 -8.00
CA ARG A 309 -14.33 14.62 -7.71
C ARG A 309 -14.14 14.34 -6.24
N ASP A 310 -15.15 13.72 -5.65
CA ASP A 310 -15.15 13.35 -4.25
C ASP A 310 -15.39 11.85 -4.00
N GLY A 311 -15.33 11.04 -5.06
CA GLY A 311 -15.47 9.57 -4.99
C GLY A 311 -16.91 9.08 -5.09
N MET A 312 -17.89 10.00 -5.14
CA MET A 312 -19.31 9.66 -5.23
C MET A 312 -19.79 9.42 -6.68
N GLU A 313 -18.89 9.42 -7.66
CA GLU A 313 -19.24 9.27 -9.08
C GLU A 313 -19.68 7.84 -9.41
N ASN A 314 -19.11 6.85 -8.71
CA ASN A 314 -19.48 5.44 -8.87
C ASN A 314 -19.98 4.82 -7.56
N MET A 315 -21.28 4.98 -7.32
CA MET A 315 -21.95 4.40 -6.16
C MET A 315 -22.10 2.87 -6.24
N THR A 316 -21.65 2.17 -7.29
CA THR A 316 -21.78 0.69 -7.36
C THR A 316 -20.74 -0.06 -6.53
N LEU A 317 -19.63 0.60 -6.17
CA LEU A 317 -18.54 -0.01 -5.41
C LEU A 317 -18.99 -0.39 -3.99
N PRO A 318 -18.46 -1.49 -3.41
CA PRO A 318 -18.74 -1.87 -2.01
C PRO A 318 -18.25 -0.83 -1.00
N ILE A 319 -17.12 -0.18 -1.30
CA ILE A 319 -16.51 0.88 -0.48
C ILE A 319 -16.42 2.13 -1.35
N ILE A 320 -16.97 3.23 -0.85
CA ILE A 320 -16.92 4.55 -1.48
C ILE A 320 -16.03 5.43 -0.61
N GLU A 321 -14.93 5.89 -1.17
CA GLU A 321 -14.00 6.79 -0.47
C GLU A 321 -14.41 8.25 -0.73
N PHE A 322 -15.04 8.86 0.27
CA PHE A 322 -15.64 10.18 0.18
C PHE A 322 -14.70 11.28 0.71
N TYR A 323 -13.96 11.93 -0.17
CA TYR A 323 -13.10 13.07 0.16
C TYR A 323 -12.74 13.89 -1.08
N SER A 324 -12.52 15.20 -0.92
CA SER A 324 -12.18 16.08 -2.05
C SER A 324 -10.72 15.89 -2.50
N ARG A 325 -10.54 15.18 -3.62
CA ARG A 325 -9.22 14.88 -4.20
C ARG A 325 -8.51 16.14 -4.69
N THR A 326 -9.28 17.09 -5.23
CA THR A 326 -8.77 18.37 -5.73
C THR A 326 -8.28 19.26 -4.59
N LYS A 327 -9.03 19.36 -3.48
CA LYS A 327 -8.61 20.16 -2.32
C LYS A 327 -7.39 19.56 -1.63
N LEU A 328 -7.29 18.23 -1.52
CA LEU A 328 -6.11 17.56 -0.97
C LEU A 328 -4.86 17.86 -1.81
N SER A 329 -4.96 17.68 -3.13
CA SER A 329 -3.86 17.99 -4.06
C SER A 329 -3.46 19.48 -4.00
N ALA A 330 -4.44 20.38 -3.90
CA ALA A 330 -4.17 21.82 -3.77
C ALA A 330 -3.47 22.18 -2.45
N LEU A 331 -3.87 21.56 -1.33
CA LEU A 331 -3.21 21.73 -0.03
C LEU A 331 -1.75 21.25 -0.09
N GLU A 332 -1.52 20.05 -0.64
CA GLU A 332 -0.18 19.49 -0.82
C GLU A 332 0.70 20.40 -1.66
N GLN A 333 0.19 20.85 -2.81
CA GLN A 333 0.93 21.75 -3.69
C GLN A 333 1.24 23.08 -3.00
N LYS A 334 0.28 23.67 -2.28
CA LYS A 334 0.50 24.91 -1.50
C LYS A 334 1.60 24.73 -0.46
N LEU A 335 1.57 23.66 0.31
CA LEU A 335 2.58 23.39 1.33
C LEU A 335 3.95 23.12 0.71
N ARG A 336 4.00 22.35 -0.38
CA ARG A 336 5.25 21.96 -1.05
C ARG A 336 6.02 23.13 -1.67
N VAL A 337 5.32 24.14 -2.18
CA VAL A 337 5.96 25.33 -2.81
C VAL A 337 6.14 26.52 -1.86
N ASP A 338 5.66 26.41 -0.62
CA ASP A 338 5.84 27.43 0.41
C ASP A 338 7.19 27.22 1.11
N GLN A 339 8.16 28.08 0.77
CA GLN A 339 9.55 27.92 1.23
C GLN A 339 9.67 28.03 2.76
N ASP A 340 8.92 28.94 3.39
CA ASP A 340 9.02 29.16 4.84
C ASP A 340 8.46 27.97 5.62
N LYS A 341 7.30 27.45 5.20
CA LYS A 341 6.69 26.26 5.81
C LYS A 341 7.56 25.02 5.59
N MET A 342 8.07 24.83 4.37
CA MET A 342 8.99 23.72 4.09
C MET A 342 10.29 23.83 4.88
N THR A 343 10.85 25.02 5.03
CA THR A 343 12.05 25.23 5.86
C THR A 343 11.80 24.82 7.30
N SER A 344 10.66 25.24 7.89
CA SER A 344 10.29 24.84 9.26
C SER A 344 10.01 23.35 9.42
N ILE A 345 9.45 22.69 8.40
CA ILE A 345 9.27 21.22 8.35
C ILE A 345 10.64 20.54 8.32
N ASN A 346 11.53 20.99 7.44
CA ASN A 346 12.86 20.41 7.26
C ASN A 346 13.71 20.53 8.52
N GLU A 347 13.70 21.69 9.19
CA GLU A 347 14.39 21.91 10.47
C GLU A 347 13.86 20.97 11.56
N SER A 348 12.54 20.80 11.64
CA SER A 348 11.90 19.90 12.59
C SER A 348 12.28 18.45 12.33
N LEU A 349 12.26 18.03 11.06
CA LEU A 349 12.60 16.66 10.69
C LEU A 349 14.09 16.37 10.96
N ARG A 350 15.00 17.26 10.51
CA ARG A 350 16.44 17.11 10.76
C ARG A 350 16.75 17.04 12.25
N SER A 351 16.16 17.95 13.05
CA SER A 351 16.37 17.94 14.51
C SER A 351 15.91 16.62 15.14
N SER A 352 14.73 16.13 14.73
CA SER A 352 14.19 14.86 15.23
C SER A 352 15.02 13.65 14.81
N ILE A 353 15.59 13.67 13.60
CA ILE A 353 16.51 12.65 13.11
C ILE A 353 17.80 12.67 13.94
N ILE A 354 18.44 13.84 14.09
CA ILE A 354 19.70 13.98 14.83
C ILE A 354 19.54 13.50 16.28
N GLU A 355 18.44 13.85 16.94
CA GLU A 355 18.11 13.40 18.28
C GLU A 355 17.93 11.87 18.34
N ALA A 356 17.18 11.30 17.40
CA ALA A 356 16.94 9.85 17.35
C ALA A 356 18.20 9.03 17.01
N LEU A 357 19.10 9.58 16.20
CA LEU A 357 20.36 8.94 15.84
C LEU A 357 21.44 9.09 16.93
N GLN A 358 21.29 10.06 17.84
CA GLN A 358 22.29 10.38 18.87
C GLN A 358 23.66 10.66 18.26
N CYS A 359 23.70 11.52 17.25
CA CYS A 359 24.86 11.72 16.39
C CYS A 359 26.02 12.55 17.00
N GLU A 360 25.86 13.15 18.20
CA GLU A 360 26.87 14.02 18.85
C GLU A 360 27.59 15.00 17.89
N GLU A 361 26.84 15.65 17.00
CA GLU A 361 27.35 16.58 15.97
C GLU A 361 28.28 15.97 14.91
N ARG A 362 28.15 14.67 14.64
CA ARG A 362 28.96 13.92 13.66
C ARG A 362 28.13 12.99 12.78
N PHE A 363 28.68 12.54 11.66
CA PHE A 363 28.02 11.57 10.76
C PHE A 363 28.20 10.14 11.28
N THR A 364 27.56 9.84 12.40
CA THR A 364 27.61 8.53 13.09
C THR A 364 26.23 7.90 13.18
N ASN A 365 26.16 6.62 13.55
CA ASN A 365 24.92 5.87 13.81
C ASN A 365 23.93 5.79 12.63
N VAL A 366 24.41 5.90 11.38
CA VAL A 366 23.58 5.85 10.15
C VAL A 366 22.65 4.64 10.09
N ASN A 367 23.07 3.48 10.62
CA ASN A 367 22.27 2.25 10.63
C ASN A 367 20.95 2.38 11.40
N ARG A 368 20.83 3.36 12.31
CA ARG A 368 19.58 3.66 13.02
C ARG A 368 18.60 4.44 12.14
N PHE A 369 19.04 5.04 11.04
CA PHE A 369 18.22 5.84 10.14
C PHE A 369 17.44 4.97 9.15
N ASN A 370 16.53 4.14 9.66
CA ASN A 370 15.72 3.21 8.87
C ASN A 370 14.29 3.71 8.60
N TYR A 371 13.55 2.96 7.79
CA TYR A 371 12.19 3.33 7.39
C TYR A 371 11.22 3.40 8.59
N GLN A 372 11.37 2.54 9.60
CA GLN A 372 10.52 2.57 10.80
C GLN A 372 10.71 3.88 11.57
N LEU A 373 11.96 4.32 11.72
CA LEU A 373 12.27 5.60 12.34
C LEU A 373 11.66 6.74 11.54
N LEU A 374 11.89 6.77 10.21
CA LEU A 374 11.34 7.80 9.34
C LEU A 374 9.82 7.87 9.42
N SER A 375 9.11 6.75 9.22
CA SER A 375 7.65 6.67 9.30
C SER A 375 7.12 7.18 10.63
N ARG A 376 7.76 6.80 11.75
CA ARG A 376 7.38 7.29 13.08
C ARG A 376 7.54 8.80 13.19
N LEU A 377 8.65 9.36 12.72
CA LEU A 377 8.90 10.81 12.77
C LEU A 377 7.95 11.61 11.87
N LEU A 378 7.64 11.08 10.67
CA LEU A 378 6.69 11.69 9.76
C LEU A 378 5.26 11.71 10.32
N LEU A 379 4.79 10.59 10.86
CA LEU A 379 3.43 10.45 11.39
C LEU A 379 3.22 11.10 12.77
N SER A 380 4.29 11.49 13.45
CA SER A 380 4.22 12.24 14.72
C SER A 380 4.50 13.72 14.49
N ASN A 381 5.79 14.10 14.49
CA ASN A 381 6.23 15.48 14.51
C ASN A 381 5.82 16.25 13.26
N ILE A 382 5.98 15.64 12.08
CA ILE A 382 5.65 16.30 10.82
C ILE A 382 4.13 16.40 10.64
N PHE A 383 3.39 15.34 10.94
CA PHE A 383 1.92 15.38 10.88
C PHE A 383 1.34 16.49 11.76
N SER A 384 1.83 16.65 13.00
CA SER A 384 1.39 17.72 13.90
C SER A 384 1.60 19.11 13.29
N LYS A 385 2.75 19.34 12.64
CA LYS A 385 3.02 20.60 11.92
C LYS A 385 2.12 20.78 10.70
N VAL A 386 1.93 19.74 9.91
CA VAL A 386 1.02 19.76 8.75
C VAL A 386 -0.40 20.12 9.19
N MET A 387 -0.87 19.56 10.32
CA MET A 387 -2.18 19.89 10.86
C MET A 387 -2.28 21.36 11.30
N SER A 388 -1.23 21.89 11.93
CA SER A 388 -1.15 23.31 12.26
C SER A 388 -1.24 24.19 11.01
N TYR A 389 -0.49 23.86 9.95
CA TYR A 389 -0.54 24.64 8.70
C TYR A 389 -1.85 24.49 7.95
N HIS A 390 -2.43 23.28 7.94
CA HIS A 390 -3.77 23.04 7.43
C HIS A 390 -4.78 23.96 8.12
N ASN A 391 -4.78 24.04 9.45
CA ASN A 391 -5.71 24.89 10.20
C ASN A 391 -5.49 26.39 9.97
N MET A 392 -4.25 26.81 9.66
CA MET A 392 -3.94 28.20 9.29
C MET A 392 -4.36 28.54 7.86
N LEU A 393 -4.20 27.61 6.92
CA LEU A 393 -4.49 27.82 5.50
C LEU A 393 -5.98 27.61 5.16
N CYS A 394 -6.66 26.73 5.90
CA CYS A 394 -8.05 26.36 5.72
C CYS A 394 -8.89 26.86 6.91
N VAL A 395 -9.09 28.18 6.99
CA VAL A 395 -9.82 28.82 8.10
C VAL A 395 -11.31 28.49 8.04
N GLU A 396 -11.91 28.57 6.85
CA GLU A 396 -13.31 28.23 6.66
C GLU A 396 -13.51 26.71 6.70
N SER A 397 -14.55 26.23 7.40
CA SER A 397 -14.86 24.79 7.52
C SER A 397 -14.96 24.11 6.15
N LYS A 398 -15.53 24.80 5.14
CA LYS A 398 -15.67 24.30 3.77
C LYS A 398 -14.35 24.04 3.03
N ASP A 399 -13.25 24.66 3.47
CA ASP A 399 -11.93 24.53 2.86
C ASP A 399 -11.06 23.49 3.57
N LYS A 400 -11.49 23.01 4.75
CA LYS A 400 -10.79 21.97 5.50
C LYS A 400 -10.87 20.63 4.78
N VAL A 401 -9.74 19.95 4.72
CA VAL A 401 -9.57 18.67 4.03
C VAL A 401 -9.24 17.54 4.99
N LEU A 402 -8.50 17.82 6.05
CA LEU A 402 -8.07 16.83 7.06
C LEU A 402 -8.86 17.01 8.35
N GLY A 403 -9.10 15.91 9.06
CA GLY A 403 -9.78 15.91 10.35
C GLY A 403 -11.27 16.31 10.29
N VAL A 404 -11.89 16.22 9.11
CA VAL A 404 -13.31 16.56 8.91
C VAL A 404 -14.15 15.27 8.90
N PRO A 405 -15.05 15.06 9.88
CA PRO A 405 -15.92 13.89 9.94
C PRO A 405 -16.84 13.76 8.72
N ILE A 406 -17.32 12.54 8.45
CA ILE A 406 -18.14 12.27 7.26
C ILE A 406 -19.47 13.06 7.25
N LEU A 407 -20.10 13.24 8.42
CA LEU A 407 -21.35 14.00 8.53
C LEU A 407 -21.13 15.48 8.23
N GLU A 408 -20.03 16.07 8.69
CA GLU A 408 -19.69 17.46 8.39
C GLU A 408 -19.42 17.65 6.89
N ARG A 409 -18.69 16.70 6.25
CA ARG A 409 -18.47 16.74 4.79
C ARG A 409 -19.78 16.65 4.00
N LEU A 410 -20.70 15.78 4.42
CA LEU A 410 -22.01 15.66 3.79
C LEU A 410 -22.85 16.91 4.00
N GLN A 411 -22.81 17.53 5.19
CA GLN A 411 -23.50 18.79 5.48
C GLN A 411 -22.94 19.92 4.60
N GLN A 412 -21.62 20.04 4.45
CA GLN A 412 -21.01 21.04 3.56
C GLN A 412 -21.44 20.87 2.10
N LYS A 413 -21.61 19.63 1.63
CA LYS A 413 -22.01 19.32 0.25
C LYS A 413 -23.51 19.51 0.00
N TYR A 414 -24.35 19.11 0.96
CA TYR A 414 -25.81 18.95 0.78
C TYR A 414 -26.69 19.80 1.69
N GLY A 415 -26.15 20.47 2.72
CA GLY A 415 -26.92 21.14 3.78
C GLY A 415 -27.86 22.27 3.32
N HIS A 416 -27.74 22.71 2.07
CA HIS A 416 -28.65 23.68 1.44
C HIS A 416 -29.37 23.12 0.19
N ARG A 417 -29.31 21.80 -0.04
CA ARG A 417 -29.79 21.13 -1.24
C ARG A 417 -30.57 19.86 -0.89
N GLU A 418 -31.76 20.03 -0.33
CA GLU A 418 -32.62 18.91 0.12
C GLU A 418 -32.87 17.85 -0.96
N GLU A 419 -33.13 18.26 -2.21
CA GLU A 419 -33.38 17.33 -3.31
C GLU A 419 -32.17 16.47 -3.63
N ALA A 420 -30.97 17.06 -3.56
CA ALA A 420 -29.71 16.37 -3.79
C ALA A 420 -29.40 15.40 -2.64
N LEU A 421 -29.70 15.77 -1.39
CA LEU A 421 -29.59 14.88 -0.23
C LEU A 421 -30.54 13.68 -0.36
N ALA A 422 -31.78 13.92 -0.77
CA ALA A 422 -32.76 12.86 -1.03
C ALA A 422 -32.34 11.94 -2.18
N GLN A 423 -31.76 12.49 -3.25
CA GLN A 423 -31.21 11.69 -4.35
C GLN A 423 -30.02 10.85 -3.88
N PHE A 424 -29.12 11.41 -3.08
CA PHE A 424 -28.00 10.68 -2.50
C PHE A 424 -28.47 9.50 -1.64
N ALA A 425 -29.40 9.73 -0.71
CA ALA A 425 -29.98 8.69 0.13
C ALA A 425 -30.62 7.56 -0.70
N ARG A 426 -31.40 7.91 -1.75
CA ARG A 426 -32.00 6.94 -2.68
C ARG A 426 -30.94 6.13 -3.42
N GLN A 427 -29.94 6.77 -4.00
CA GLN A 427 -28.86 6.09 -4.72
C GLN A 427 -28.10 5.13 -3.82
N LEU A 428 -27.83 5.55 -2.58
CA LEU A 428 -27.12 4.74 -1.59
C LEU A 428 -27.91 3.48 -1.21
N VAL A 429 -29.23 3.59 -1.00
CA VAL A 429 -30.13 2.46 -0.73
C VAL A 429 -30.28 1.53 -1.95
N VAL A 430 -30.41 2.09 -3.16
CA VAL A 430 -30.55 1.31 -4.40
C VAL A 430 -29.26 0.56 -4.72
N ALA A 431 -28.10 1.22 -4.60
CA ALA A 431 -26.80 0.61 -4.83
C ALA A 431 -26.36 -0.34 -3.69
N SER A 432 -27.15 -0.43 -2.61
CA SER A 432 -26.95 -1.42 -1.55
C SER A 432 -27.61 -2.75 -1.94
N GLY A 433 -26.85 -3.58 -2.64
CA GLY A 433 -27.22 -4.93 -3.07
C GLY A 433 -26.88 -6.03 -2.04
N ILE A 434 -27.01 -7.28 -2.47
CA ILE A 434 -26.55 -8.48 -1.76
C ILE A 434 -25.50 -9.20 -2.60
N PHE A 435 -24.62 -10.00 -1.96
CA PHE A 435 -23.58 -10.75 -2.67
C PHE A 435 -24.12 -11.93 -3.49
N THR A 436 -25.37 -12.34 -3.27
CA THR A 436 -26.00 -13.47 -3.98
C THR A 436 -26.88 -12.95 -5.09
N GLU A 437 -26.66 -13.43 -6.31
CA GLU A 437 -27.54 -13.18 -7.44
C GLU A 437 -28.78 -14.09 -7.35
N LEU A 438 -29.97 -13.49 -7.57
CA LEU A 438 -31.24 -14.17 -7.49
C LEU A 438 -31.94 -14.16 -8.85
N ASP A 439 -32.43 -15.33 -9.26
CA ASP A 439 -33.27 -15.52 -10.43
C ASP A 439 -34.72 -15.15 -10.10
N MET A 440 -35.13 -13.96 -10.58
CA MET A 440 -36.47 -13.43 -10.34
C MET A 440 -37.58 -14.27 -10.99
N THR A 441 -37.28 -15.09 -12.01
CA THR A 441 -38.28 -15.98 -12.61
C THR A 441 -38.71 -17.07 -11.63
N GLN A 442 -37.77 -17.64 -10.89
CA GLN A 442 -38.01 -18.66 -9.87
C GLN A 442 -38.70 -18.12 -8.62
N ILE A 443 -38.51 -16.82 -8.33
CA ILE A 443 -39.22 -16.09 -7.27
C ILE A 443 -40.71 -15.96 -7.60
N GLN A 444 -41.05 -15.69 -8.87
CA GLN A 444 -42.43 -15.50 -9.31
C GLN A 444 -43.21 -16.81 -9.47
N GLN A 445 -42.51 -17.95 -9.54
CA GLN A 445 -43.12 -19.27 -9.65
C GLN A 445 -43.65 -19.79 -8.30
N HIS A 446 -44.86 -20.36 -8.34
CA HIS A 446 -45.50 -21.05 -7.22
C HIS A 446 -45.74 -22.52 -7.59
N ASN A 447 -45.78 -23.38 -6.57
CA ASN A 447 -46.16 -24.79 -6.73
C ASN A 447 -47.65 -24.96 -6.38
N ALA A 448 -48.26 -26.05 -6.86
CA ALA A 448 -49.59 -26.45 -6.42
C ALA A 448 -49.66 -26.50 -4.89
N ASN A 449 -50.71 -25.93 -4.29
CA ASN A 449 -50.92 -25.78 -2.85
C ASN A 449 -50.01 -24.75 -2.12
N THR A 450 -49.34 -23.85 -2.83
CA THR A 450 -48.62 -22.71 -2.21
C THR A 450 -49.29 -21.38 -2.50
N VAL A 451 -49.26 -20.45 -1.55
CA VAL A 451 -49.79 -19.09 -1.74
C VAL A 451 -48.97 -18.38 -2.84
N PRO A 452 -49.61 -17.65 -3.77
CA PRO A 452 -48.89 -16.89 -4.78
C PRO A 452 -47.82 -15.97 -4.14
N PRO A 453 -46.59 -15.94 -4.70
CA PRO A 453 -45.52 -15.09 -4.20
C PRO A 453 -45.85 -13.61 -4.43
N VAL A 454 -45.83 -12.83 -3.35
CA VAL A 454 -45.95 -11.38 -3.32
C VAL A 454 -44.66 -10.81 -2.74
N VAL A 455 -43.83 -10.26 -3.62
CA VAL A 455 -42.51 -9.70 -3.28
C VAL A 455 -42.66 -8.66 -2.17
N GLY A 456 -41.84 -8.79 -1.13
CA GLY A 456 -41.82 -7.88 0.01
C GLY A 456 -42.87 -8.19 1.09
N GLN A 457 -43.82 -9.09 0.84
CA GLN A 457 -44.80 -9.51 1.85
C GLN A 457 -44.51 -10.91 2.36
N ASN A 458 -44.58 -11.90 1.48
CA ASN A 458 -44.39 -13.32 1.82
C ASN A 458 -43.13 -13.94 1.19
N ILE A 459 -42.46 -13.22 0.29
CA ILE A 459 -41.22 -13.65 -0.36
C ILE A 459 -40.27 -12.46 -0.55
N LEU A 460 -38.96 -12.71 -0.59
CA LEU A 460 -37.93 -11.71 -0.90
C LEU A 460 -38.03 -10.43 -0.04
N MET A 461 -38.16 -10.59 1.27
CA MET A 461 -38.19 -9.47 2.21
C MET A 461 -36.79 -8.86 2.31
N LYS A 462 -36.68 -7.54 2.11
CA LYS A 462 -35.41 -6.81 2.21
C LYS A 462 -35.38 -5.97 3.48
N ARG A 463 -34.28 -6.01 4.22
CA ARG A 463 -34.02 -5.16 5.38
C ARG A 463 -32.66 -4.50 5.20
N LEU A 464 -32.63 -3.18 5.31
CA LEU A 464 -31.40 -2.41 5.34
C LEU A 464 -31.19 -1.88 6.76
N LEU A 465 -29.99 -2.08 7.28
CA LEU A 465 -29.52 -1.49 8.53
C LEU A 465 -28.47 -0.46 8.15
N VAL A 466 -28.74 0.81 8.44
CA VAL A 466 -27.80 1.91 8.22
C VAL A 466 -27.27 2.37 9.57
N SER A 467 -25.95 2.46 9.70
CA SER A 467 -25.30 3.08 10.85
C SER A 467 -24.69 4.41 10.41
N LEU A 468 -25.23 5.50 10.94
CA LEU A 468 -24.64 6.83 10.86
C LEU A 468 -23.74 7.06 12.07
N PRO A 469 -22.66 7.85 11.94
CA PRO A 469 -21.84 8.26 13.07
C PRO A 469 -22.65 9.03 14.11
N LYS A 470 -22.22 8.95 15.36
CA LYS A 470 -22.71 9.82 16.42
C LYS A 470 -22.27 11.27 16.19
N ALA A 471 -23.23 12.19 16.26
CA ALA A 471 -22.99 13.63 16.20
C ALA A 471 -23.15 14.26 17.59
N GLU A 472 -22.27 15.20 17.94
CA GLU A 472 -22.33 15.93 19.21
C GLU A 472 -22.78 17.39 19.02
N ASP A 473 -22.44 18.01 17.89
CA ASP A 473 -22.80 19.39 17.60
C ASP A 473 -24.27 19.54 17.23
N PRO A 474 -25.02 20.53 17.78
CA PRO A 474 -26.44 20.73 17.51
C PRO A 474 -26.80 20.80 16.01
N GLY A 475 -26.02 21.52 15.22
CA GLY A 475 -26.24 21.63 13.77
C GLY A 475 -25.98 20.33 13.00
N LEU A 476 -25.03 19.50 13.46
CA LEU A 476 -24.79 18.17 12.88
C LEU A 476 -25.88 17.18 13.28
N ILE A 477 -26.44 17.31 14.48
CA ILE A 477 -27.57 16.51 14.95
C ILE A 477 -28.81 16.79 14.08
N GLU A 478 -29.11 18.06 13.78
CA GLU A 478 -30.21 18.42 12.88
C GLU A 478 -30.03 17.80 11.49
N PHE A 479 -28.84 17.95 10.90
CA PHE A 479 -28.53 17.36 9.59
C PHE A 479 -28.58 15.82 9.61
N ALA A 480 -28.07 15.17 10.66
CA ALA A 480 -28.12 13.72 10.80
C ALA A 480 -29.56 13.20 10.89
N ASN A 481 -30.46 13.92 11.58
CA ASN A 481 -31.88 13.60 11.63
C ASN A 481 -32.55 13.77 10.26
N GLU A 482 -32.19 14.83 9.50
CA GLU A 482 -32.68 15.01 8.14
C GLU A 482 -32.24 13.85 7.24
N LEU A 483 -30.94 13.52 7.23
CA LEU A 483 -30.39 12.40 6.47
C LEU A 483 -31.06 11.07 6.85
N LYS A 484 -31.28 10.83 8.14
CA LYS A 484 -32.03 9.66 8.62
C LYS A 484 -33.43 9.60 8.01
N SER A 485 -34.18 10.71 8.06
CA SER A 485 -35.53 10.79 7.48
C SER A 485 -35.51 10.53 5.96
N LYS A 486 -34.54 11.09 5.23
CA LYS A 486 -34.38 10.85 3.79
C LYS A 486 -34.02 9.39 3.49
N LEU A 487 -33.19 8.74 4.31
CA LEU A 487 -32.83 7.31 4.17
C LEU A 487 -34.02 6.38 4.45
N GLU A 488 -34.79 6.66 5.49
CA GLU A 488 -35.99 5.88 5.85
C GLU A 488 -37.10 6.05 4.80
N SER A 489 -37.22 7.24 4.21
CA SER A 489 -38.17 7.50 3.11
C SER A 489 -37.67 7.05 1.73
N SER A 490 -36.41 6.62 1.60
CA SER A 490 -35.82 6.14 0.33
C SER A 490 -36.22 4.71 -0.03
N ILE A 491 -37.26 4.15 0.61
CA ILE A 491 -37.80 2.83 0.31
C ILE A 491 -38.29 2.81 -1.14
N PRO A 492 -37.79 1.89 -1.99
CA PRO A 492 -38.33 1.71 -3.34
C PRO A 492 -39.79 1.27 -3.22
N GLY A 493 -40.72 2.07 -3.76
CA GLY A 493 -42.16 1.79 -3.70
C GLY A 493 -42.47 0.36 -4.13
N GLY A 494 -43.28 -0.36 -3.33
CA GLY A 494 -43.78 -1.70 -3.65
C GLY A 494 -42.87 -2.90 -3.31
N THR A 495 -41.74 -2.71 -2.61
CA THR A 495 -40.75 -3.79 -2.42
C THR A 495 -40.74 -4.48 -1.04
N GLY A 496 -41.61 -4.07 -0.09
CA GLY A 496 -41.59 -4.58 1.29
C GLY A 496 -40.21 -4.48 1.96
N ALA A 497 -39.40 -3.53 1.49
CA ALA A 497 -38.10 -3.22 2.06
C ALA A 497 -38.31 -2.32 3.28
N SER A 498 -37.62 -2.62 4.38
CA SER A 498 -37.53 -1.72 5.54
C SER A 498 -36.11 -1.21 5.70
N VAL A 499 -35.98 0.09 5.98
CA VAL A 499 -34.71 0.74 6.29
C VAL A 499 -34.76 1.13 7.77
N ASN A 500 -33.81 0.66 8.56
CA ASN A 500 -33.64 1.08 9.95
C ASN A 500 -32.31 1.82 10.07
N VAL A 501 -32.35 3.04 10.60
CA VAL A 501 -31.17 3.91 10.72
C VAL A 501 -30.83 4.10 12.19
N SER A 502 -29.62 3.71 12.57
CA SER A 502 -28.99 4.03 13.86
C SER A 502 -28.10 5.27 13.71
N MET A 503 -28.10 6.14 14.71
CA MET A 503 -27.21 7.33 14.81
C MET A 503 -26.14 7.17 15.90
N GLU A 504 -25.95 5.96 16.41
CA GLU A 504 -25.01 5.66 17.50
C GLU A 504 -23.70 5.02 16.98
N GLY A 505 -23.34 5.27 15.72
CA GLY A 505 -22.12 4.73 15.12
C GLY A 505 -20.85 5.29 15.80
N THR A 506 -19.90 4.41 16.11
CA THR A 506 -18.64 4.77 16.79
C THR A 506 -17.62 5.44 15.88
N SER A 507 -17.68 5.19 14.57
CA SER A 507 -16.72 5.71 13.60
C SER A 507 -17.18 7.05 13.02
N SER A 508 -16.52 8.14 13.38
CA SER A 508 -16.84 9.51 12.88
C SER A 508 -16.67 9.68 11.36
N ASN A 509 -15.91 8.78 10.73
CA ASN A 509 -15.49 8.86 9.33
C ASN A 509 -16.19 7.83 8.43
N GLU A 510 -17.23 7.15 8.91
CA GLU A 510 -17.86 6.05 8.17
C GLU A 510 -19.39 6.01 8.29
N ILE A 511 -20.06 5.76 7.17
CA ILE A 511 -21.45 5.31 7.11
C ILE A 511 -21.45 3.87 6.58
N SER A 512 -22.02 2.95 7.36
CA SER A 512 -22.11 1.53 6.99
C SER A 512 -23.54 1.12 6.72
N ILE A 513 -23.75 0.31 5.68
CA ILE A 513 -25.06 -0.23 5.31
C ILE A 513 -24.95 -1.74 5.17
N ILE A 514 -25.81 -2.44 5.89
CA ILE A 514 -25.96 -3.88 5.79
C ILE A 514 -27.30 -4.18 5.14
N SER A 515 -27.25 -4.81 3.96
CA SER A 515 -28.42 -5.29 3.25
C SER A 515 -28.65 -6.77 3.57
N MET A 516 -29.81 -7.08 4.12
CA MET A 516 -30.27 -8.44 4.34
C MET A 516 -31.48 -8.70 3.46
N VAL A 517 -31.48 -9.82 2.75
CA VAL A 517 -32.63 -10.30 2.00
C VAL A 517 -32.92 -11.69 2.54
N ASN A 518 -34.18 -11.97 2.87
CA ASN A 518 -34.62 -13.26 3.39
C ASN A 518 -35.99 -13.67 2.79
N GLY A 519 -36.40 -14.90 3.08
CA GLY A 519 -37.68 -15.43 2.60
C GLY A 519 -37.69 -15.71 1.10
N TYR A 520 -36.62 -16.26 0.53
CA TYR A 520 -36.61 -16.75 -0.85
C TYR A 520 -36.21 -18.24 -0.88
N PRO A 521 -36.77 -19.04 -1.80
CA PRO A 521 -36.45 -20.46 -1.90
C PRO A 521 -35.06 -20.67 -2.53
N MET A 522 -34.41 -21.79 -2.22
CA MET A 522 -33.08 -22.11 -2.77
C MET A 522 -33.04 -22.12 -4.30
N ARG A 523 -34.14 -22.53 -4.97
CA ARG A 523 -34.26 -22.51 -6.44
C ARG A 523 -34.06 -21.14 -7.07
N ALA A 524 -34.29 -20.07 -6.30
CA ALA A 524 -34.09 -18.71 -6.77
C ALA A 524 -32.63 -18.25 -6.72
N ILE A 525 -31.72 -19.02 -6.15
CA ILE A 525 -30.29 -18.67 -6.16
C ILE A 525 -29.72 -19.04 -7.53
N SER A 526 -29.19 -18.06 -8.27
CA SER A 526 -28.77 -18.26 -9.66
C SER A 526 -27.75 -19.39 -9.84
N SER A 527 -26.84 -19.59 -8.87
CA SER A 527 -25.83 -20.66 -8.92
C SER A 527 -26.42 -22.07 -8.82
N VAL A 528 -27.61 -22.24 -8.23
CA VAL A 528 -28.26 -23.56 -8.08
C VAL A 528 -28.64 -24.14 -9.44
N LYS A 529 -29.02 -23.31 -10.40
CA LYS A 529 -29.29 -23.73 -11.80
C LYS A 529 -28.04 -24.34 -12.44
N SER A 530 -26.89 -23.70 -12.27
CA SER A 530 -25.61 -24.21 -12.78
C SER A 530 -25.20 -25.51 -12.09
N LEU A 531 -25.38 -25.61 -10.77
CA LEU A 531 -25.12 -26.84 -10.02
C LEU A 531 -26.03 -28.00 -10.48
N LYS A 532 -27.31 -27.73 -10.76
CA LYS A 532 -28.23 -28.73 -11.31
C LYS A 532 -27.83 -29.18 -12.71
N ALA A 533 -27.42 -28.27 -13.57
CA ALA A 533 -26.94 -28.60 -14.92
C ALA A 533 -25.71 -29.50 -14.85
N GLU A 534 -24.76 -29.20 -13.95
CA GLU A 534 -23.56 -30.01 -13.76
C GLU A 534 -23.88 -31.38 -13.16
N TYR A 535 -24.78 -31.45 -12.17
CA TYR A 535 -25.31 -32.72 -11.66
C TYR A 535 -25.90 -33.58 -12.79
N ASN A 536 -26.79 -33.00 -13.61
CA ASN A 536 -27.43 -33.73 -14.71
C ASN A 536 -26.40 -34.21 -15.75
N ARG A 537 -25.37 -33.38 -16.04
CA ARG A 537 -24.28 -33.73 -16.94
C ARG A 537 -23.49 -34.94 -16.42
N LEU A 538 -23.10 -34.93 -15.14
CA LEU A 538 -22.36 -36.02 -14.51
C LEU A 538 -23.17 -37.32 -14.49
N VAL A 539 -24.47 -37.23 -14.18
CA VAL A 539 -25.38 -38.38 -14.18
C VAL A 539 -25.60 -38.94 -15.60
N ALA A 540 -25.67 -38.09 -16.62
CA ALA A 540 -25.82 -38.52 -18.00
C ALA A 540 -24.55 -39.21 -18.55
N LEU A 541 -23.37 -38.78 -18.10
CA LEU A 541 -22.08 -39.39 -18.48
C LEU A 541 -21.92 -40.79 -17.91
N ASP A 542 -22.24 -40.97 -16.63
CA ASP A 542 -22.28 -42.29 -15.98
C ASP A 542 -23.44 -42.34 -14.98
N PRO A 543 -24.45 -43.19 -15.21
CA PRO A 543 -25.56 -43.37 -14.28
C PRO A 543 -25.12 -43.76 -12.86
N LYS A 544 -23.93 -44.35 -12.68
CA LYS A 544 -23.37 -44.68 -11.35
C LYS A 544 -22.98 -43.46 -10.54
N ASN A 545 -22.73 -42.31 -11.18
CA ASN A 545 -22.44 -41.05 -10.48
C ASN A 545 -23.58 -40.62 -9.55
N LYS A 546 -24.81 -41.11 -9.78
CA LYS A 546 -25.94 -40.91 -8.85
C LYS A 546 -25.62 -41.36 -7.43
N ILE A 547 -24.86 -42.46 -7.26
CA ILE A 547 -24.52 -43.00 -5.93
C ILE A 547 -23.61 -42.01 -5.17
N VAL A 548 -22.60 -41.47 -5.86
CA VAL A 548 -21.64 -40.54 -5.26
C VAL A 548 -22.29 -39.17 -4.99
N LEU A 549 -23.16 -38.71 -5.89
CA LEU A 549 -23.76 -37.37 -5.83
C LEU A 549 -24.98 -37.29 -4.90
N LEU A 550 -25.77 -38.36 -4.75
CA LEU A 550 -26.92 -38.41 -3.83
C LEU A 550 -26.53 -38.84 -2.42
N GLY A 551 -25.41 -39.56 -2.27
CA GLY A 551 -24.98 -40.14 -1.01
C GLY A 551 -25.93 -41.25 -0.58
N GLU A 552 -26.88 -40.94 0.31
CA GLU A 552 -27.91 -41.87 0.80
C GLU A 552 -29.24 -41.63 0.06
N GLY A 553 -29.97 -42.69 -0.29
CA GLY A 553 -31.27 -42.61 -1.00
C GLY A 553 -31.23 -42.94 -2.49
N ARG A 554 -32.41 -42.98 -3.12
CA ARG A 554 -32.63 -43.31 -4.54
C ARG A 554 -33.21 -42.12 -5.30
N ASP A 555 -33.04 -42.15 -6.63
CA ASP A 555 -33.67 -41.18 -7.53
C ASP A 555 -35.20 -41.27 -7.40
N GLY A 556 -35.83 -40.18 -6.94
CA GLY A 556 -37.25 -40.13 -6.57
C GLY A 556 -37.54 -39.97 -5.07
N ASP A 557 -36.57 -40.24 -4.18
CA ASP A 557 -36.71 -40.00 -2.73
C ASP A 557 -36.70 -38.49 -2.41
N TYR A 558 -36.06 -37.71 -3.27
CA TYR A 558 -35.93 -36.26 -3.14
C TYR A 558 -36.89 -35.53 -4.08
N ARG A 559 -37.61 -34.55 -3.53
CA ARG A 559 -38.44 -33.65 -4.34
C ARG A 559 -37.55 -32.73 -5.18
N ASP A 560 -38.01 -32.41 -6.39
CA ASP A 560 -37.32 -31.41 -7.20
C ASP A 560 -37.29 -30.06 -6.48
N ILE A 561 -36.16 -29.38 -6.57
CA ILE A 561 -35.92 -28.06 -5.98
C ILE A 561 -36.61 -26.99 -6.84
N PHE A 562 -36.66 -27.20 -8.16
CA PHE A 562 -37.29 -26.27 -9.11
C PHE A 562 -38.82 -26.40 -9.09
N ALA A 563 -39.51 -25.31 -9.45
CA ALA A 563 -40.96 -25.33 -9.51
C ALA A 563 -41.43 -26.22 -10.66
N VAL A 564 -42.38 -27.13 -10.38
CA VAL A 564 -43.03 -27.93 -11.41
C VAL A 564 -44.19 -27.11 -11.95
N PRO A 565 -44.23 -26.75 -13.25
CA PRO A 565 -45.35 -26.03 -13.81
C PRO A 565 -46.65 -26.86 -13.64
N PRO A 566 -47.82 -26.22 -13.43
CA PRO A 566 -49.08 -26.95 -13.43
C PRO A 566 -49.25 -27.68 -14.77
N MET A 567 -49.65 -28.96 -14.71
CA MET A 567 -49.94 -29.74 -15.93
C MET A 567 -51.07 -29.07 -16.70
N THR A 568 -50.92 -28.99 -18.02
CA THR A 568 -52.02 -28.57 -18.90
C THR A 568 -53.12 -29.64 -18.91
N PRO A 569 -54.39 -29.30 -19.20
CA PRO A 569 -55.46 -30.30 -19.30
C PRO A 569 -55.14 -31.43 -20.29
N ALA A 570 -54.42 -31.12 -21.38
CA ALA A 570 -53.96 -32.14 -22.32
C ALA A 570 -52.96 -33.14 -21.71
N GLU A 571 -52.01 -32.67 -20.91
CA GLU A 571 -51.04 -33.52 -20.21
C GLU A 571 -51.72 -34.36 -19.13
N GLU A 572 -52.70 -33.80 -18.41
CA GLU A 572 -53.50 -34.55 -17.44
C GLU A 572 -54.28 -35.67 -18.15
N ARG A 573 -54.89 -35.40 -19.31
CA ARG A 573 -55.58 -36.42 -20.11
C ARG A 573 -54.64 -37.56 -20.52
N GLU A 574 -53.48 -37.24 -21.12
CA GLU A 574 -52.51 -38.26 -21.53
C GLU A 574 -52.04 -39.12 -20.35
N LEU A 575 -51.94 -38.54 -19.15
CA LEU A 575 -51.45 -39.25 -17.97
C LEU A 575 -52.52 -40.12 -17.31
N PHE A 576 -53.75 -39.61 -17.17
CA PHE A 576 -54.78 -40.25 -16.34
C PHE A 576 -55.77 -41.11 -17.12
N VAL A 577 -56.05 -40.80 -18.39
CA VAL A 577 -57.00 -41.56 -19.22
C VAL A 577 -56.59 -43.02 -19.43
N PRO A 578 -55.29 -43.38 -19.57
CA PRO A 578 -54.88 -44.78 -19.59
C PRO A 578 -55.34 -45.57 -18.36
N TYR A 579 -55.32 -44.97 -17.17
CA TYR A 579 -55.79 -45.61 -15.95
C TYR A 579 -57.33 -45.71 -15.88
N LEU A 580 -58.06 -44.73 -16.45
CA LEU A 580 -59.50 -44.82 -16.62
C LEU A 580 -59.89 -46.01 -17.52
N ILE A 581 -59.17 -46.20 -18.63
CA ILE A 581 -59.36 -47.34 -19.55
C ILE A 581 -59.10 -48.68 -18.85
N LEU A 582 -58.00 -48.78 -18.08
CA LEU A 582 -57.70 -49.99 -17.31
C LEU A 582 -58.80 -50.30 -16.29
N LEU A 583 -59.26 -49.30 -15.53
CA LEU A 583 -60.32 -49.47 -14.54
C LEU A 583 -61.66 -49.84 -15.15
N HIS A 584 -61.97 -49.32 -16.34
CA HIS A 584 -63.16 -49.75 -17.09
C HIS A 584 -63.04 -51.21 -17.54
N GLY A 585 -61.90 -51.61 -18.11
CA GLY A 585 -61.65 -53.01 -18.50
C GLY A 585 -61.54 -54.01 -17.33
N LEU A 586 -61.42 -53.50 -16.10
CA LEU A 586 -61.42 -54.27 -14.84
C LEU A 586 -62.78 -54.24 -14.11
N ASP A 587 -63.84 -53.79 -14.78
CA ASP A 587 -65.22 -53.71 -14.26
C ASP A 587 -65.37 -52.80 -13.04
N LYS A 588 -64.50 -51.79 -12.89
CA LYS A 588 -64.55 -50.81 -11.79
C LYS A 588 -65.22 -49.51 -12.21
N ILE A 589 -65.22 -49.19 -13.49
CA ILE A 589 -66.03 -48.12 -14.08
C ILE A 589 -67.06 -48.80 -14.97
N LEU A 590 -68.34 -48.66 -14.66
CA LEU A 590 -69.43 -49.35 -15.37
C LEU A 590 -70.52 -48.36 -15.77
N PHE A 591 -71.28 -48.74 -16.80
CA PHE A 591 -72.48 -48.02 -17.23
C PHE A 591 -73.68 -48.47 -16.39
N ASP A 592 -74.37 -47.53 -15.74
CA ASP A 592 -75.58 -47.84 -14.96
C ASP A 592 -76.81 -47.85 -15.87
N ALA A 593 -77.15 -49.02 -16.40
CA ALA A 593 -78.29 -49.21 -17.29
C ALA A 593 -79.65 -49.12 -16.59
N ASP A 594 -79.70 -49.27 -15.25
CA ASP A 594 -80.95 -49.45 -14.51
C ASP A 594 -81.43 -48.17 -13.83
N LYS A 595 -80.53 -47.21 -13.53
CA LYS A 595 -80.87 -45.99 -12.78
C LYS A 595 -80.51 -44.69 -13.48
N THR A 596 -79.23 -44.47 -13.80
CA THR A 596 -78.74 -43.14 -14.22
C THR A 596 -78.45 -43.02 -15.71
N GLU A 597 -78.36 -44.13 -16.44
CA GLU A 597 -77.92 -44.18 -17.86
C GLU A 597 -76.56 -43.50 -18.10
N GLU A 598 -75.68 -43.55 -17.11
CA GLU A 598 -74.41 -42.82 -17.10
C GLU A 598 -73.29 -43.72 -16.57
N TYR A 599 -72.05 -43.43 -17.00
CA TYR A 599 -70.87 -44.11 -16.49
C TYR A 599 -70.50 -43.59 -15.10
N GLY A 600 -70.07 -44.51 -14.24
CA GLY A 600 -69.69 -44.17 -12.88
C GLY A 600 -68.81 -45.22 -12.23
N LEU A 601 -68.37 -44.90 -11.02
CA LEU A 601 -67.58 -45.82 -10.20
C LEU A 601 -68.46 -46.92 -9.63
N ALA A 602 -68.14 -48.18 -9.93
CA ALA A 602 -68.85 -49.33 -9.43
C ALA A 602 -68.30 -49.77 -8.06
N SER A 603 -69.20 -49.96 -7.09
CA SER A 603 -68.90 -50.51 -5.78
C SER A 603 -69.90 -51.61 -5.43
N LYS A 604 -69.43 -52.66 -4.74
CA LYS A 604 -70.30 -53.72 -4.23
C LYS A 604 -70.56 -53.47 -2.75
N ASP A 605 -71.82 -53.53 -2.33
CA ASP A 605 -72.17 -53.50 -0.92
C ASP A 605 -71.84 -54.84 -0.23
N PHE A 606 -72.02 -54.90 1.09
CA PHE A 606 -71.75 -56.10 1.90
C PHE A 606 -72.55 -57.34 1.43
N PHE A 607 -73.69 -57.15 0.76
CA PHE A 607 -74.54 -58.22 0.25
C PHE A 607 -74.25 -58.59 -1.21
N GLY A 608 -73.27 -57.94 -1.83
CA GLY A 608 -72.87 -58.17 -3.21
C GLY A 608 -73.70 -57.42 -4.25
N ASN A 609 -74.58 -56.52 -3.84
CA ASN A 609 -75.34 -55.67 -4.78
C ASN A 609 -74.42 -54.59 -5.36
N LEU A 610 -74.53 -54.38 -6.66
CA LEU A 610 -73.78 -53.36 -7.38
C LEU A 610 -74.43 -51.98 -7.19
N SER A 611 -73.64 -50.99 -6.79
CA SER A 611 -74.05 -49.57 -6.79
C SER A 611 -73.04 -48.76 -7.58
N ILE A 612 -73.53 -47.90 -8.47
CA ILE A 612 -72.71 -47.08 -9.36
C ILE A 612 -72.88 -45.62 -8.97
N VAL A 613 -71.77 -44.93 -8.72
CA VAL A 613 -71.75 -43.48 -8.48
C VAL A 613 -71.48 -42.79 -9.80
N SER A 614 -72.54 -42.25 -10.43
CA SER A 614 -72.47 -41.60 -11.74
C SER A 614 -71.51 -40.41 -11.77
N TRP A 615 -70.82 -40.26 -12.90
CA TRP A 615 -69.95 -39.13 -13.23
C TRP A 615 -70.58 -38.15 -14.23
N GLY A 616 -71.87 -38.30 -14.57
CA GLY A 616 -72.62 -37.34 -15.38
C GLY A 616 -72.41 -37.44 -16.90
N HIS A 617 -71.81 -38.54 -17.39
CA HIS A 617 -71.54 -38.76 -18.82
C HIS A 617 -72.19 -40.06 -19.30
N LYS A 618 -72.96 -39.97 -20.39
CA LYS A 618 -73.63 -41.12 -21.03
C LYS A 618 -72.71 -41.94 -21.93
N LEU A 619 -71.67 -41.31 -22.47
CA LEU A 619 -70.67 -41.94 -23.32
C LEU A 619 -69.34 -42.00 -22.58
N PHE A 620 -68.70 -43.16 -22.53
CA PHE A 620 -67.37 -43.29 -21.94
C PHE A 620 -66.35 -42.45 -22.72
N THR A 621 -66.58 -42.31 -24.02
CA THR A 621 -65.75 -41.51 -24.92
C THR A 621 -65.76 -40.00 -24.67
N ASP A 622 -66.72 -39.49 -23.88
CA ASP A 622 -66.79 -38.09 -23.50
C ASP A 622 -66.04 -37.77 -22.20
N ILE A 623 -65.91 -38.76 -21.28
CA ILE A 623 -65.28 -38.57 -19.96
C ILE A 623 -63.86 -38.00 -20.05
N PRO A 624 -62.96 -38.49 -20.92
CA PRO A 624 -61.61 -37.92 -21.04
C PRO A 624 -61.57 -36.46 -21.44
N TYR A 625 -62.61 -35.93 -22.08
CA TYR A 625 -62.63 -34.55 -22.59
C TYR A 625 -63.32 -33.57 -21.63
N ASP A 626 -63.80 -34.05 -20.48
CA ASP A 626 -64.24 -33.20 -19.37
C ASP A 626 -63.05 -32.87 -18.46
N ASP A 627 -62.40 -31.74 -18.75
CA ASP A 627 -61.17 -31.31 -18.08
C ASP A 627 -61.36 -31.14 -16.56
N GLN A 628 -62.55 -30.68 -16.13
CA GLN A 628 -62.83 -30.50 -14.72
C GLN A 628 -63.00 -31.85 -14.02
N LEU A 629 -63.74 -32.78 -14.63
CA LEU A 629 -63.94 -34.11 -14.09
C LEU A 629 -62.63 -34.91 -14.02
N VAL A 630 -61.83 -34.88 -15.08
CA VAL A 630 -60.52 -35.55 -15.12
C VAL A 630 -59.60 -34.98 -14.05
N HIS A 631 -59.56 -33.65 -13.90
CA HIS A 631 -58.80 -33.00 -12.85
C HIS A 631 -59.27 -33.47 -11.47
N ASP A 632 -60.56 -33.36 -11.15
CA ASP A 632 -61.11 -33.66 -9.83
C ASP A 632 -60.96 -35.14 -9.44
N LYS A 633 -61.07 -36.05 -10.41
CA LYS A 633 -61.03 -37.51 -10.16
C LYS A 633 -59.65 -38.13 -10.27
N ARG A 634 -58.63 -37.43 -10.78
CA ARG A 634 -57.28 -37.99 -11.04
C ARG A 634 -56.67 -38.77 -9.88
N VAL A 635 -56.77 -38.22 -8.66
CA VAL A 635 -56.21 -38.84 -7.44
C VAL A 635 -57.01 -40.09 -7.06
N ALA A 636 -58.33 -40.05 -7.19
CA ALA A 636 -59.20 -41.18 -6.89
C ALA A 636 -59.00 -42.34 -7.87
N VAL A 637 -58.86 -42.02 -9.17
CA VAL A 637 -58.58 -42.98 -10.26
C VAL A 637 -57.26 -43.71 -10.02
N LEU A 638 -56.17 -42.97 -9.76
CA LEU A 638 -54.87 -43.60 -9.48
C LEU A 638 -54.89 -44.47 -8.22
N LYS A 639 -55.52 -43.98 -7.14
CA LYS A 639 -55.61 -44.73 -5.88
C LYS A 639 -56.39 -46.03 -6.08
N LEU A 640 -57.50 -45.98 -6.79
CA LEU A 640 -58.32 -47.14 -7.10
C LEU A 640 -57.57 -48.14 -7.99
N TYR A 641 -56.88 -47.65 -9.03
CA TYR A 641 -56.07 -48.50 -9.89
C TYR A 641 -55.02 -49.27 -9.08
N ASN A 642 -54.25 -48.59 -8.24
CA ASN A 642 -53.23 -49.23 -7.42
C ASN A 642 -53.84 -50.25 -6.44
N GLN A 643 -54.97 -49.92 -5.82
CA GLN A 643 -55.68 -50.86 -4.94
C GLN A 643 -56.11 -52.12 -5.70
N VAL A 644 -56.76 -51.95 -6.85
CA VAL A 644 -57.31 -53.07 -7.64
C VAL A 644 -56.20 -53.94 -8.22
N MET A 645 -55.11 -53.33 -8.69
CA MET A 645 -53.94 -54.08 -9.13
C MET A 645 -53.23 -54.80 -7.98
N GLY A 646 -53.21 -54.21 -6.78
CA GLY A 646 -52.74 -54.89 -5.57
C GLY A 646 -53.57 -56.13 -5.25
N GLU A 647 -54.91 -55.99 -5.24
CA GLU A 647 -55.86 -57.09 -5.00
C GLU A 647 -55.76 -58.20 -6.06
N LEU A 648 -55.67 -57.85 -7.35
CA LEU A 648 -55.61 -58.82 -8.45
C LEU A 648 -54.34 -59.66 -8.46
N PHE A 649 -53.22 -59.08 -8.03
CA PHE A 649 -51.93 -59.78 -7.96
C PHE A 649 -51.65 -60.35 -6.55
N GLN A 650 -52.58 -60.18 -5.61
CA GLN A 650 -52.47 -60.71 -4.26
C GLN A 650 -52.44 -62.25 -4.29
N GLY A 651 -51.40 -62.84 -3.70
CA GLY A 651 -51.21 -64.29 -3.67
C GLY A 651 -50.53 -64.89 -4.91
N ILE A 652 -50.12 -64.07 -5.87
CA ILE A 652 -49.24 -64.49 -6.98
C ILE A 652 -47.79 -64.28 -6.54
N ASP A 653 -46.97 -65.32 -6.67
CA ASP A 653 -45.53 -65.20 -6.41
C ASP A 653 -44.88 -64.34 -7.51
N ALA A 654 -44.46 -63.13 -7.14
CA ALA A 654 -43.84 -62.16 -8.03
C ALA A 654 -42.51 -62.66 -8.63
N ALA A 655 -41.88 -63.70 -8.06
CA ALA A 655 -40.68 -64.34 -8.62
C ALA A 655 -41.00 -65.29 -9.79
N VAL A 656 -42.25 -65.73 -9.93
CA VAL A 656 -42.68 -66.66 -11.00
C VAL A 656 -43.19 -65.86 -12.19
N ALA A 657 -42.26 -65.41 -13.04
CA ALA A 657 -42.53 -64.55 -14.21
C ALA A 657 -43.68 -65.04 -15.11
N ASN A 658 -43.87 -66.36 -15.25
CA ASN A 658 -44.93 -66.94 -16.08
C ASN A 658 -46.34 -66.69 -15.52
N GLN A 659 -46.53 -66.66 -14.20
CA GLN A 659 -47.85 -66.42 -13.58
C GLN A 659 -48.27 -64.95 -13.73
N VAL A 660 -47.32 -64.04 -13.47
CA VAL A 660 -47.51 -62.60 -13.69
C VAL A 660 -47.80 -62.29 -15.15
N ALA A 661 -47.04 -62.89 -16.09
CA ALA A 661 -47.26 -62.70 -17.52
C ALA A 661 -48.62 -63.23 -17.99
N LYS A 662 -49.08 -64.37 -17.44
CA LYS A 662 -50.39 -64.93 -17.75
C LYS A 662 -51.52 -64.00 -17.29
N LEU A 663 -51.49 -63.53 -16.04
CA LEU A 663 -52.53 -62.63 -15.53
C LEU A 663 -52.53 -61.28 -16.28
N LYS A 664 -51.35 -60.72 -16.57
CA LYS A 664 -51.24 -59.51 -17.41
C LYS A 664 -51.86 -59.72 -18.80
N LYS A 665 -51.68 -60.89 -19.41
CA LYS A 665 -52.30 -61.23 -20.68
C LYS A 665 -53.83 -61.32 -20.55
N GLU A 666 -54.34 -61.95 -19.50
CA GLU A 666 -55.79 -62.03 -19.25
C GLU A 666 -56.42 -60.64 -19.05
N ILE A 667 -55.75 -59.74 -18.30
CA ILE A 667 -56.20 -58.36 -18.12
C ILE A 667 -56.14 -57.60 -19.45
N ASN A 668 -55.05 -57.75 -20.21
CA ASN A 668 -54.92 -57.14 -21.53
C ASN A 668 -56.06 -57.57 -22.47
N ASP A 669 -56.35 -58.87 -22.55
CA ASP A 669 -57.39 -59.40 -23.43
C ASP A 669 -58.78 -58.86 -23.04
N LYS A 670 -59.05 -58.72 -21.72
CA LYS A 670 -60.28 -58.08 -21.21
C LYS A 670 -60.36 -56.60 -21.58
N VAL A 671 -59.31 -55.83 -21.33
CA VAL A 671 -59.27 -54.39 -21.66
C VAL A 671 -59.48 -54.18 -23.16
N MET A 672 -58.83 -54.96 -24.01
CA MET A 672 -58.98 -54.88 -25.46
C MET A 672 -60.41 -55.25 -25.92
N ALA A 673 -61.04 -56.26 -25.30
CA ALA A 673 -62.42 -56.62 -25.59
C ALA A 673 -63.41 -55.50 -25.19
N CYS A 674 -63.25 -54.92 -23.99
CA CYS A 674 -64.09 -53.82 -23.51
C CYS A 674 -63.92 -52.57 -24.38
N MET A 675 -62.69 -52.20 -24.72
CA MET A 675 -62.43 -51.02 -25.58
C MET A 675 -62.96 -51.23 -27.00
N GLY A 676 -62.81 -52.44 -27.55
CA GLY A 676 -63.40 -52.79 -28.85
C GLY A 676 -64.93 -52.67 -28.85
N ALA A 677 -65.59 -53.03 -27.75
CA ALA A 677 -67.03 -52.88 -27.59
C ALA A 677 -67.46 -51.41 -27.48
N ILE A 678 -66.77 -50.59 -26.67
CA ILE A 678 -67.06 -49.14 -26.55
C ILE A 678 -66.92 -48.44 -27.89
N ILE A 679 -65.80 -48.67 -28.59
CA ILE A 679 -65.54 -48.02 -29.88
C ILE A 679 -66.60 -48.39 -30.92
N LYS A 680 -67.06 -49.66 -30.92
CA LYS A 680 -68.09 -50.14 -31.83
C LYS A 680 -69.48 -49.57 -31.51
N ASN A 681 -69.81 -49.45 -30.22
CA ASN A 681 -71.14 -49.03 -29.76
C ASN A 681 -71.32 -47.51 -29.73
N GLU A 682 -70.29 -46.76 -29.35
CA GLU A 682 -70.36 -45.29 -29.21
C GLU A 682 -69.93 -44.55 -30.49
N ALA A 683 -69.28 -45.23 -31.44
CA ALA A 683 -68.86 -44.70 -32.75
C ALA A 683 -68.24 -43.29 -32.70
N PRO A 684 -67.14 -43.08 -31.96
CA PRO A 684 -66.56 -41.75 -31.75
C PRO A 684 -66.06 -41.11 -33.05
N ALA A 685 -66.11 -39.77 -33.12
CA ALA A 685 -65.56 -39.02 -34.25
C ALA A 685 -64.07 -39.37 -34.50
N ARG A 686 -63.62 -39.31 -35.76
CA ARG A 686 -62.29 -39.78 -36.20
C ARG A 686 -61.10 -39.27 -35.38
N ALA A 687 -61.16 -38.02 -34.91
CA ALA A 687 -60.13 -37.45 -34.03
C ALA A 687 -60.08 -38.16 -32.66
N ARG A 688 -61.24 -38.31 -32.01
CA ARG A 688 -61.36 -38.99 -30.71
C ARG A 688 -61.07 -40.48 -30.80
N TYR A 689 -61.43 -41.13 -31.90
CA TYR A 689 -61.05 -42.52 -32.16
C TYR A 689 -59.51 -42.70 -32.11
N THR A 690 -58.77 -41.79 -32.73
CA THR A 690 -57.30 -41.87 -32.79
C THR A 690 -56.67 -41.66 -31.41
N ASP A 691 -57.20 -40.70 -30.63
CA ASP A 691 -56.77 -40.48 -29.25
C ASP A 691 -57.09 -41.67 -28.34
N PHE A 692 -58.28 -42.27 -28.46
CA PHE A 692 -58.65 -43.45 -27.68
C PHE A 692 -57.79 -44.69 -27.98
N VAL A 693 -57.42 -44.91 -29.24
CA VAL A 693 -56.47 -45.96 -29.61
C VAL A 693 -55.11 -45.70 -28.96
N ARG A 694 -54.60 -44.46 -29.04
CA ARG A 694 -53.34 -44.06 -28.38
C ARG A 694 -53.40 -44.28 -26.86
N TRP A 695 -54.48 -43.88 -26.20
CA TRP A 695 -54.64 -44.06 -24.76
C TRP A 695 -54.80 -45.53 -24.36
N THR A 696 -55.41 -46.34 -25.21
CA THR A 696 -55.52 -47.79 -25.01
C THR A 696 -54.14 -48.45 -25.11
N GLU A 697 -53.33 -48.07 -26.10
CA GLU A 697 -51.93 -48.55 -26.20
C GLU A 697 -51.11 -48.13 -24.98
N ALA A 698 -51.27 -46.89 -24.51
CA ALA A 698 -50.64 -46.40 -23.29
C ALA A 698 -51.12 -47.16 -22.03
N ALA A 699 -52.40 -47.51 -21.95
CA ALA A 699 -52.98 -48.32 -20.87
C ALA A 699 -52.34 -49.70 -20.82
N ILE A 700 -52.23 -50.37 -21.97
CA ILE A 700 -51.55 -51.67 -22.06
C ILE A 700 -50.07 -51.55 -21.68
N LYS A 701 -49.38 -50.51 -22.14
CA LYS A 701 -47.99 -50.25 -21.73
C LYS A 701 -47.87 -50.11 -20.22
N LYS A 702 -48.78 -49.38 -19.56
CA LYS A 702 -48.80 -49.22 -18.09
C LYS A 702 -49.05 -50.53 -17.36
N LEU A 703 -49.94 -51.38 -17.88
CA LEU A 703 -50.15 -52.73 -17.37
C LEU A 703 -48.88 -53.60 -17.48
N GLN A 704 -48.15 -53.50 -18.60
CA GLN A 704 -46.89 -54.23 -18.78
C GLN A 704 -45.79 -53.72 -17.84
N GLU A 705 -45.72 -52.42 -17.60
CA GLU A 705 -44.78 -51.76 -16.67
C GLU A 705 -45.06 -52.08 -15.19
N TYR A 706 -46.29 -52.44 -14.82
CA TYR A 706 -46.66 -52.72 -13.43
C TYR A 706 -45.81 -53.86 -12.83
N LYS A 707 -45.22 -53.63 -11.66
CA LYS A 707 -44.47 -54.63 -10.89
C LYS A 707 -45.23 -54.91 -9.60
N PRO A 708 -45.71 -56.15 -9.37
CA PRO A 708 -46.30 -56.52 -8.10
C PRO A 708 -45.30 -56.31 -6.96
N GLU A 709 -45.76 -55.77 -5.84
CA GLU A 709 -44.97 -55.72 -4.62
C GLU A 709 -44.81 -57.15 -4.07
N VAL A 710 -43.61 -57.48 -3.59
CA VAL A 710 -43.25 -58.81 -3.03
C VAL A 710 -43.75 -58.91 -1.60
#